data_AF-A0A814CQI9-F1
#
_entry.id   AF-A0A814CQI9-F1
#
_cell.length_a   1.000
_cell.length_b   1.000
_cell.length_c   1.000
_cell.angle_alpha   90.00
_cell.angle_beta   90.00
_cell.angle_gamma   90.00
#
_symmetry.space_group_name_H-M   'P 1'
#
loop_
_entity.id
_entity.type
_entity.pdbx_description
1 polymer ?
#
loop_
_entity_poly.entity_id
_entity_poly.type
_entity_poly.pdbx_seq_one_letter_code
_entity_poly.pdbx_strand_id
1 'polypeptide(L)'
;MGQKLLLIIGLFALAHAGYSAAQHRVYVRLTEQQFERLPADIIVQTLIAFLACCIGTVQLFGKFKPILITAEWQNKTWDTIGNRPSFMTFNHRVCVDSFESALAAVQGGAQRIELCSSLDQGGLTPSLGLLTLIRRHLPSELIIFVMIRCRSGDFVYDNNEINVMKEEIRSFIQSNQRIDGFVLGLLNPDGTIDIENLKSLIEQIPKDYSLTFHRAFDFLAKWQKSIDQLIELGFHRILTSGQETTAYYGRKSIRQMINYADNRIIILPGCGINVTNLESVLRETGAKEFHSSARIRKPSKMIYKNFQKRISLNGQANDDEDNSIQVTDREKKQRGSFAYYHSDSIEEPPDEPVYEEQRLSSYEATKILRTHEASIDLEANCPVKYYEVNYLGANNPPEDRQAQARIRSIDSYMYLFGVFDGHGGPWCSDAVGQSLFEYIAVSLHSPDELEPILRKGKTMTNSNKNSSQNSRNISSLLLRSYYNAYKDARNSKTKEVHQNNLLKHIEEVYTSFDNDNTDIMSALESAFIKLDRDICTEAIPNAAEEMNEDLLHISTAGSCACVALVKDADLYIANCGDARAILGTIDDNGNPSVVSLSIDHNVRNENEVKRILSEHPSNESHSVIRSDRLLGLLMPFRAFGDIRLKWPINSLREYLQPYYKKGDAIPQFYFTPPYLTARPEITKHKLTKKDKFLVLATDGLWDLLSPEKVVELIFNHQKGIQSFDRFILNKTGTKKSSLKLKEISELLTARQQAIKNQPIDQNSATDLIRHALAFTSKGQFDSKLLSDVLTFPNPRSIRDDITVTIVYFDQDYIDQIDTKEKQTGK
;
A
#
# COMPACT_ATOMS: atom_id res chain seq x y z
N MET A 1 -43.13 -45.99 7.24
CA MET A 1 -43.96 -44.78 7.01
C MET A 1 -44.07 -43.88 8.23
N GLY A 2 -44.17 -44.42 9.46
CA GLY A 2 -44.38 -43.60 10.68
C GLY A 2 -43.28 -42.62 11.09
N GLN A 3 -41.99 -42.92 10.83
CA GLN A 3 -40.88 -42.06 11.29
C GLN A 3 -40.75 -40.73 10.52
N LYS A 4 -40.93 -40.76 9.19
CA LYS A 4 -40.97 -39.55 8.36
C LYS A 4 -42.21 -38.70 8.66
N LEU A 5 -43.31 -39.36 9.04
CA LEU A 5 -44.57 -38.69 9.36
C LEU A 5 -44.43 -37.82 10.62
N LEU A 6 -43.71 -38.28 11.65
CA LEU A 6 -43.50 -37.51 12.88
C LEU A 6 -42.71 -36.21 12.64
N LEU A 7 -41.65 -36.27 11.83
CA LEU A 7 -40.87 -35.08 11.46
C LEU A 7 -41.71 -34.08 10.64
N ILE A 8 -42.49 -34.58 9.68
CA ILE A 8 -43.36 -33.72 8.86
C ILE A 8 -44.44 -33.05 9.73
N ILE A 9 -45.08 -33.80 10.63
CA ILE A 9 -46.07 -33.25 11.58
C ILE A 9 -45.41 -32.22 12.50
N GLY A 10 -44.21 -32.49 13.01
CA GLY A 10 -43.45 -31.54 13.82
C GLY A 10 -43.16 -30.23 13.08
N LEU A 11 -42.72 -30.30 11.83
CA LEU A 11 -42.43 -29.12 11.01
C LEU A 11 -43.69 -28.30 10.71
N PHE A 12 -44.81 -28.96 10.39
CA PHE A 12 -46.10 -28.28 10.21
C PHE A 12 -46.60 -27.62 11.51
N ALA A 13 -46.45 -28.29 12.64
CA ALA A 13 -46.84 -27.73 13.94
C ALA A 13 -45.95 -26.54 14.35
N LEU A 14 -44.66 -26.57 14.00
CA LEU A 14 -43.73 -25.46 14.24
C LEU A 14 -44.07 -24.24 13.36
N ALA A 15 -44.40 -24.47 12.09
CA ALA A 15 -44.86 -23.42 11.17
C ALA A 15 -46.19 -22.81 11.65
N HIS A 16 -47.11 -23.65 12.12
CA HIS A 16 -48.37 -23.17 12.70
C HIS A 16 -48.14 -22.32 13.96
N ALA A 17 -47.26 -22.74 14.87
CA ALA A 17 -46.93 -21.96 16.07
C ALA A 17 -46.31 -20.60 15.71
N GLY A 18 -45.44 -20.55 14.70
CA GLY A 18 -44.88 -19.31 14.17
C GLY A 18 -45.95 -18.37 13.59
N TYR A 19 -46.93 -18.93 12.85
CA TYR A 19 -48.06 -18.17 12.33
C TYR A 19 -48.97 -17.64 13.45
N SER A 20 -49.28 -18.45 14.46
CA SER A 20 -50.07 -18.04 15.63
C SER A 20 -49.37 -16.94 16.42
N ALA A 21 -48.04 -17.00 16.58
CA ALA A 21 -47.26 -15.95 17.23
C ALA A 21 -47.32 -14.62 16.45
N ALA A 22 -47.23 -14.69 15.11
CA ALA A 22 -47.35 -13.51 14.25
C ALA A 22 -48.75 -12.88 14.34
N GLN A 23 -49.81 -13.69 14.29
CA GLN A 23 -51.21 -13.24 14.45
C GLN A 23 -51.45 -12.60 15.82
N HIS A 24 -50.93 -13.19 16.90
CA HIS A 24 -51.02 -12.60 18.23
C HIS A 24 -50.33 -11.24 18.29
N ARG A 25 -49.16 -11.08 17.66
CA ARG A 25 -48.46 -9.79 17.56
C ARG A 25 -49.27 -8.74 16.79
N VAL A 26 -49.96 -9.15 15.74
CA VAL A 26 -50.84 -8.26 14.97
C VAL A 26 -52.06 -7.85 15.79
N TYR A 27 -52.68 -8.81 16.50
CA TYR A 27 -53.81 -8.54 17.39
C TYR A 27 -53.46 -7.54 18.49
N VAL A 28 -52.34 -7.74 19.20
CA VAL A 28 -51.88 -6.85 20.28
C VAL A 28 -51.58 -5.43 19.77
N ARG A 29 -51.07 -5.29 18.53
CA ARG A 29 -50.90 -3.97 17.89
C ARG A 29 -52.23 -3.30 17.55
N LEU A 30 -53.21 -4.06 17.06
CA LEU A 30 -54.53 -3.54 16.68
C LEU A 30 -55.38 -3.15 17.89
N THR A 31 -55.16 -3.78 19.05
CA THR A 31 -55.87 -3.47 20.30
C THR A 31 -55.13 -2.48 21.20
N GLU A 32 -54.00 -1.91 20.73
CA GLU A 32 -53.11 -0.99 21.46
C GLU A 32 -52.64 -1.52 22.83
N GLN A 33 -52.62 -2.84 23.02
CA GLN A 33 -52.12 -3.45 24.25
C GLN A 33 -50.60 -3.52 24.24
N GLN A 34 -49.96 -3.39 25.40
CA GLN A 34 -48.51 -3.61 25.51
C GLN A 34 -48.20 -5.10 25.38
N PHE A 35 -47.25 -5.43 24.50
CA PHE A 35 -46.78 -6.81 24.33
C PHE A 35 -45.80 -7.17 25.44
N GLU A 36 -46.24 -7.96 26.42
CA GLU A 36 -45.36 -8.44 27.50
C GLU A 36 -44.74 -9.80 27.20
N ARG A 37 -45.53 -10.78 26.72
CA ARG A 37 -45.06 -12.13 26.38
C ARG A 37 -45.99 -12.86 25.41
N LEU A 38 -45.50 -13.95 24.81
CA LEU A 38 -46.35 -14.84 24.03
C LEU A 38 -47.30 -15.63 24.95
N PRO A 39 -48.54 -15.91 24.49
CA PRO A 39 -49.45 -16.82 25.15
C PRO A 39 -48.82 -18.19 25.43
N ALA A 40 -49.15 -18.76 26.59
CA ALA A 40 -48.52 -19.99 27.06
C ALA A 40 -48.80 -21.20 26.14
N ASP A 41 -49.96 -21.24 25.50
CA ASP A 41 -50.34 -22.25 24.51
C ASP A 41 -49.44 -22.23 23.26
N ILE A 42 -49.09 -21.05 22.74
CA ILE A 42 -48.15 -20.91 21.62
C ILE A 42 -46.75 -21.38 22.02
N ILE A 43 -46.30 -21.03 23.23
CA ILE A 43 -44.99 -21.44 23.75
C ILE A 43 -44.94 -22.98 23.90
N VAL A 44 -45.96 -23.57 24.52
CA VAL A 44 -46.05 -25.03 24.71
C VAL A 44 -46.15 -25.75 23.36
N GLN A 45 -46.95 -25.25 22.43
CA GLN A 45 -47.04 -25.81 21.08
C GLN A 45 -45.68 -25.77 20.35
N THR A 46 -44.93 -24.68 20.49
CA THR A 46 -43.59 -24.53 19.88
C THR A 46 -42.61 -25.55 20.46
N LEU A 47 -42.60 -25.72 21.79
CA LEU A 47 -41.69 -26.67 22.45
C LEU A 47 -42.01 -28.12 22.09
N ILE A 48 -43.30 -28.49 22.05
CA ILE A 48 -43.73 -29.84 21.67
C ILE A 48 -43.39 -30.12 20.19
N ALA A 49 -43.66 -29.16 19.31
CA ALA A 49 -43.34 -29.27 17.89
C ALA A 49 -41.83 -29.38 17.64
N PHE A 50 -41.03 -28.60 18.37
CA PHE A 50 -39.56 -28.67 18.31
C PHE A 50 -39.06 -30.04 18.77
N LEU A 51 -39.56 -30.56 19.89
CA LEU A 51 -39.19 -31.89 20.39
C LEU A 51 -39.57 -33.00 19.40
N ALA A 52 -40.75 -32.90 18.78
CA ALA A 52 -41.19 -33.84 17.74
C ALA A 52 -40.29 -33.79 16.50
N CYS A 53 -39.81 -32.60 16.10
CA CYS A 53 -38.80 -32.46 15.05
C CYS A 53 -37.47 -33.11 15.43
N CYS A 54 -36.96 -32.86 16.64
CA CYS A 54 -35.71 -33.46 17.11
C CYS A 54 -35.79 -34.99 17.12
N ILE A 55 -36.86 -35.55 17.70
CA ILE A 55 -37.09 -37.00 17.76
C ILE A 55 -37.26 -37.57 16.36
N GLY A 56 -38.06 -36.93 15.51
CA GLY A 56 -38.27 -37.34 14.12
C GLY A 56 -36.97 -37.35 13.32
N THR A 57 -36.09 -36.36 13.54
CA THR A 57 -34.79 -36.25 12.87
C THR A 57 -33.83 -37.34 13.32
N VAL A 58 -33.69 -37.56 14.63
CA VAL A 58 -32.83 -38.63 15.19
C VAL A 58 -33.28 -40.01 14.72
N GLN A 59 -34.59 -40.24 14.59
CA GLN A 59 -35.14 -41.50 14.09
C GLN A 59 -34.99 -41.67 12.56
N LEU A 60 -34.94 -40.58 11.79
CA LEU A 60 -34.75 -40.60 10.33
C LEU A 60 -33.31 -40.94 9.93
N PHE A 61 -32.34 -40.41 10.67
CA PHE A 61 -30.90 -40.61 10.43
C PHE A 61 -30.34 -41.86 11.12
N GLY A 62 -31.19 -42.86 11.35
CA GLY A 62 -30.87 -44.10 12.05
C GLY A 62 -29.51 -44.69 11.66
N LYS A 63 -28.66 -44.85 12.70
CA LYS A 63 -27.27 -45.35 12.75
C LYS A 63 -26.18 -44.26 12.64
N PHE A 64 -25.92 -43.61 13.79
CA PHE A 64 -24.59 -43.08 14.05
C PHE A 64 -23.58 -44.23 14.00
N LYS A 65 -22.64 -44.18 13.05
CA LYS A 65 -21.44 -45.04 13.08
C LYS A 65 -20.52 -44.50 14.17
N PRO A 66 -20.04 -45.33 15.12
CA PRO A 66 -19.01 -44.89 16.04
C PRO A 66 -17.73 -44.65 15.26
N ILE A 67 -17.19 -43.43 15.34
CA ILE A 67 -15.83 -43.13 14.90
C ILE A 67 -14.92 -43.73 15.98
N LEU A 68 -14.32 -44.88 15.66
CA LEU A 68 -13.27 -45.48 16.47
C LEU A 68 -12.04 -44.57 16.42
N ILE A 69 -11.82 -43.84 17.52
CA ILE A 69 -10.63 -42.99 17.81
C ILE A 69 -9.30 -43.75 17.67
N THR A 70 -9.31 -45.07 17.52
CA THR A 70 -8.11 -45.92 17.45
C THR A 70 -7.43 -45.95 16.07
N ALA A 71 -8.09 -45.56 14.98
CA ALA A 71 -7.46 -45.56 13.65
C ALA A 71 -6.45 -44.42 13.44
N GLU A 72 -6.63 -43.27 14.10
CA GLU A 72 -5.70 -42.14 14.01
C GLU A 72 -4.44 -42.32 14.87
N TRP A 73 -4.45 -43.24 15.83
CA TRP A 73 -3.32 -43.49 16.73
C TRP A 73 -2.33 -44.55 16.22
N GLN A 74 -2.72 -45.42 15.30
CA GLN A 74 -1.83 -46.45 14.75
C GLN A 74 -0.81 -45.91 13.74
N ASN A 75 -1.01 -44.70 13.21
CA ASN A 75 -0.09 -44.08 12.23
C ASN A 75 0.88 -43.06 12.84
N LYS A 76 0.94 -42.92 14.17
CA LYS A 76 1.97 -42.10 14.82
C LYS A 76 3.20 -42.95 15.10
N THR A 77 4.23 -42.80 14.27
CA THR A 77 5.57 -43.31 14.59
C THR A 77 6.16 -42.53 15.76
N TRP A 78 7.07 -43.17 16.49
CA TRP A 78 7.77 -42.62 17.68
C TRP A 78 8.40 -41.22 17.46
N ASP A 79 8.62 -40.81 16.20
CA ASP A 79 9.12 -39.49 15.84
C ASP A 79 8.13 -38.33 16.11
N THR A 80 6.84 -38.61 16.33
CA THR A 80 5.82 -37.56 16.61
C THR A 80 5.55 -37.30 18.09
N ILE A 81 6.30 -37.92 19.00
CA ILE A 81 6.18 -37.72 20.45
C ILE A 81 7.22 -36.72 20.99
N GLY A 82 8.23 -36.38 20.19
CA GLY A 82 9.18 -35.31 20.49
C GLY A 82 8.89 -34.07 19.65
N ASN A 83 8.43 -33.00 20.29
CA ASN A 83 8.12 -31.72 19.66
C ASN A 83 9.39 -31.07 19.06
N ARG A 84 9.72 -31.41 17.80
CA ARG A 84 10.64 -30.68 16.93
C ARG A 84 9.96 -30.52 15.56
N PRO A 85 9.69 -29.30 15.09
CA PRO A 85 9.02 -29.09 13.82
C PRO A 85 9.91 -29.55 12.67
N SER A 86 9.44 -30.54 11.91
CA SER A 86 10.05 -30.97 10.66
C SER A 86 9.67 -29.99 9.54
N PHE A 87 10.63 -29.67 8.68
CA PHE A 87 10.46 -28.81 7.52
C PHE A 87 9.35 -29.37 6.60
N MET A 88 8.25 -28.63 6.40
CA MET A 88 7.30 -28.94 5.31
C MET A 88 7.92 -28.49 3.99
N THR A 89 8.23 -29.45 3.12
CA THR A 89 8.77 -29.18 1.77
C THR A 89 7.62 -29.28 0.77
N PHE A 90 7.29 -28.19 0.07
CA PHE A 90 6.25 -28.17 -0.97
C PHE A 90 6.85 -28.29 -2.37
N ASN A 91 6.17 -29.01 -3.28
CA ASN A 91 6.65 -29.24 -4.63
C ASN A 91 6.32 -28.04 -5.55
N HIS A 92 7.26 -27.11 -5.65
CA HIS A 92 7.15 -25.90 -6.47
C HIS A 92 7.42 -26.17 -7.96
N ARG A 93 6.56 -25.66 -8.86
CA ARG A 93 6.81 -25.57 -10.31
C ARG A 93 6.97 -24.10 -10.74
N VAL A 94 8.07 -23.77 -11.42
CA VAL A 94 8.34 -22.41 -11.93
C VAL A 94 8.23 -22.35 -13.45
N CYS A 95 7.46 -21.40 -13.97
CA CYS A 95 7.43 -21.08 -15.41
C CYS A 95 8.66 -20.28 -15.83
N VAL A 96 9.35 -20.70 -16.90
CA VAL A 96 10.54 -20.04 -17.45
C VAL A 96 10.49 -19.96 -18.98
N ASP A 97 10.97 -18.85 -19.55
CA ASP A 97 11.00 -18.58 -21.00
C ASP A 97 12.38 -18.27 -21.56
N SER A 98 13.41 -18.27 -20.71
CA SER A 98 14.79 -18.04 -21.09
C SER A 98 15.74 -18.94 -20.31
N PHE A 99 16.95 -19.11 -20.84
CA PHE A 99 18.00 -19.88 -20.16
C PHE A 99 18.39 -19.21 -18.83
N GLU A 100 18.43 -17.87 -18.79
CA GLU A 100 18.70 -17.11 -17.56
C GLU A 100 17.65 -17.39 -16.49
N SER A 101 16.36 -17.36 -16.86
CA SER A 101 15.25 -17.68 -15.96
C SER A 101 15.32 -19.13 -15.45
N ALA A 102 15.65 -20.09 -16.32
CA ALA A 102 15.83 -21.50 -15.95
C ALA A 102 17.00 -21.69 -14.97
N LEU A 103 18.14 -21.07 -15.23
CA LEU A 103 19.30 -21.10 -14.34
C LEU A 103 18.97 -20.48 -12.97
N ALA A 104 18.29 -19.32 -12.96
CA ALA A 104 17.88 -18.66 -11.73
C ALA A 104 16.89 -19.50 -10.92
N ALA A 105 15.93 -20.16 -11.57
CA ALA A 105 14.99 -21.07 -10.92
C ALA A 105 15.74 -22.24 -10.24
N VAL A 106 16.65 -22.90 -10.95
CA VAL A 106 17.46 -24.01 -10.43
C VAL A 106 18.37 -23.55 -9.28
N GLN A 107 19.06 -22.42 -9.41
CA GLN A 107 19.89 -21.85 -8.33
C GLN A 107 19.07 -21.40 -7.12
N GLY A 108 17.79 -21.07 -7.33
CA GLY A 108 16.83 -20.87 -6.26
C GLY A 108 16.43 -22.17 -5.55
N GLY A 109 16.75 -23.33 -6.15
CA GLY A 109 16.46 -24.68 -5.68
C GLY A 109 15.24 -25.32 -6.37
N ALA A 110 14.84 -24.88 -7.56
CA ALA A 110 13.66 -25.41 -8.24
C ALA A 110 14.04 -26.78 -8.78
N GLN A 111 13.34 -27.82 -8.33
CA GLN A 111 13.53 -29.19 -8.80
C GLN A 111 12.70 -29.47 -10.06
N ARG A 112 11.75 -28.58 -10.37
CA ARG A 112 10.85 -28.69 -11.51
C ARG A 112 10.56 -27.34 -12.15
N ILE A 113 10.66 -27.30 -13.47
CA ILE A 113 10.33 -26.12 -14.28
C ILE A 113 9.29 -26.46 -15.35
N GLU A 114 8.50 -25.47 -15.73
CA GLU A 114 7.66 -25.47 -16.92
C GLU A 114 8.30 -24.55 -17.96
N LEU A 115 8.70 -25.14 -19.08
CA LEU A 115 9.36 -24.45 -20.16
C LEU A 115 8.31 -23.90 -21.13
N CYS A 116 8.32 -22.58 -21.30
CA CYS A 116 7.38 -21.84 -22.13
C CYS A 116 8.15 -20.91 -23.08
N SER A 117 7.47 -20.35 -24.07
CA SER A 117 7.81 -19.06 -24.66
C SER A 117 6.73 -18.02 -24.31
N SER A 118 7.00 -16.73 -24.49
CA SER A 118 6.01 -15.65 -24.37
C SER A 118 5.10 -15.75 -23.13
N LEU A 119 5.70 -15.73 -21.94
CA LEU A 119 4.97 -15.86 -20.66
C LEU A 119 4.02 -14.67 -20.39
N ASP A 120 4.25 -13.52 -21.03
CA ASP A 120 3.33 -12.38 -21.08
C ASP A 120 2.00 -12.72 -21.76
N GLN A 121 2.02 -13.64 -22.72
CA GLN A 121 0.84 -14.16 -23.42
C GLN A 121 0.22 -15.40 -22.75
N GLY A 122 0.59 -15.67 -21.49
CA GLY A 122 0.13 -16.83 -20.74
C GLY A 122 0.89 -18.12 -21.02
N GLY A 123 2.02 -18.07 -21.74
CA GLY A 123 2.86 -19.21 -22.08
C GLY A 123 2.46 -19.88 -23.38
N LEU A 124 3.41 -19.97 -24.31
CA LEU A 124 3.32 -20.63 -25.61
C LEU A 124 4.38 -21.75 -25.71
N THR A 125 4.33 -22.56 -26.78
CA THR A 125 5.32 -23.62 -27.01
C THR A 125 6.74 -23.05 -27.08
N PRO A 126 7.71 -23.54 -26.28
CA PRO A 126 9.09 -23.06 -26.32
C PRO A 126 9.84 -23.53 -27.57
N SER A 127 10.99 -22.92 -27.85
CA SER A 127 11.87 -23.43 -28.90
C SER A 127 12.65 -24.67 -28.43
N LEU A 128 12.93 -25.60 -29.35
CA LEU A 128 13.78 -26.76 -29.06
C LEU A 128 15.22 -26.36 -28.69
N GLY A 129 15.70 -25.23 -29.23
CA GLY A 129 17.02 -24.67 -28.90
C GLY A 129 17.15 -24.31 -27.42
N LEU A 130 16.10 -23.73 -26.82
CA LEU A 130 16.08 -23.41 -25.40
C LEU A 130 16.14 -24.68 -24.53
N LEU A 131 15.35 -25.70 -24.86
CA LEU A 131 15.40 -27.00 -24.17
C LEU A 131 16.80 -27.62 -24.25
N THR A 132 17.41 -27.61 -25.44
CA THR A 132 18.75 -28.16 -25.68
C THR A 132 19.81 -27.46 -24.84
N LEU A 133 19.77 -26.13 -24.76
CA LEU A 133 20.68 -25.34 -23.90
C LEU A 133 20.48 -25.66 -22.42
N ILE A 134 19.24 -25.74 -21.95
CA ILE A 134 18.92 -26.09 -20.57
C ILE A 134 19.48 -27.47 -20.22
N ARG A 135 19.22 -28.48 -21.06
CA ARG A 135 19.71 -29.85 -20.82
C ARG A 135 21.22 -29.99 -20.92
N ARG A 136 21.89 -29.11 -21.65
CA ARG A 136 23.36 -29.09 -21.75
C ARG A 136 24.03 -28.53 -20.50
N HIS A 137 23.41 -27.57 -19.81
CA HIS A 137 24.08 -26.77 -18.77
C HIS A 137 23.46 -26.85 -17.38
N LEU A 138 22.21 -27.32 -17.25
CA LEU A 138 21.54 -27.48 -15.95
C LEU A 138 21.54 -28.96 -15.50
N PRO A 139 21.31 -29.24 -14.21
CA PRO A 139 21.41 -30.59 -13.66
C PRO A 139 20.53 -31.61 -14.38
N SER A 140 21.06 -32.83 -14.56
CA SER A 140 20.38 -33.93 -15.24
C SER A 140 19.09 -34.38 -14.55
N GLU A 141 18.98 -34.12 -13.25
CA GLU A 141 17.84 -34.51 -12.41
C GLU A 141 16.68 -33.49 -12.49
N LEU A 142 16.90 -32.33 -13.12
CA LEU A 142 15.88 -31.29 -13.25
C LEU A 142 14.66 -31.85 -14.02
N ILE A 143 13.48 -31.76 -13.39
CA ILE A 143 12.23 -32.19 -14.01
C ILE A 143 11.74 -31.06 -14.92
N ILE A 144 11.59 -31.34 -16.21
CA ILE A 144 11.15 -30.34 -17.20
C ILE A 144 9.82 -30.74 -17.81
N PHE A 145 8.84 -29.85 -17.68
CA PHE A 145 7.58 -29.93 -18.39
C PHE A 145 7.60 -28.93 -19.55
N VAL A 146 7.07 -29.30 -20.70
CA VAL A 146 7.04 -28.44 -21.90
C VAL A 146 5.61 -27.99 -22.18
N MET A 147 5.40 -26.69 -22.35
CA MET A 147 4.14 -26.13 -22.83
C MET A 147 3.89 -26.50 -24.29
N ILE A 148 2.68 -26.94 -24.62
CA ILE A 148 2.21 -27.15 -26.00
C ILE A 148 0.99 -26.25 -26.21
N ARG A 149 1.24 -25.07 -26.81
CA ARG A 149 0.26 -24.03 -27.13
C ARG A 149 0.82 -23.15 -28.24
N CYS A 150 0.29 -23.31 -29.46
CA CYS A 150 0.88 -22.72 -30.66
C CYS A 150 0.64 -21.22 -30.84
N ARG A 151 -0.33 -20.63 -30.13
CA ARG A 151 -0.63 -19.18 -30.19
C ARG A 151 -1.28 -18.65 -28.91
N SER A 152 -1.31 -17.32 -28.78
CA SER A 152 -2.02 -16.61 -27.71
C SER A 152 -3.54 -16.58 -27.96
N GLY A 153 -4.28 -16.02 -26.99
CA GLY A 153 -5.74 -15.94 -27.05
C GLY A 153 -6.44 -17.16 -26.45
N ASP A 154 -7.54 -17.56 -27.09
CA ASP A 154 -8.40 -18.68 -26.64
C ASP A 154 -7.72 -20.06 -26.75
N PHE A 155 -8.51 -21.10 -26.47
CA PHE A 155 -8.08 -22.51 -26.51
C PHE A 155 -8.94 -23.34 -27.48
N VAL A 156 -9.60 -22.68 -28.42
CA VAL A 156 -10.39 -23.30 -29.47
C VAL A 156 -9.54 -23.29 -30.73
N TYR A 157 -9.05 -24.45 -31.14
CA TYR A 157 -8.05 -24.55 -32.21
C TYR A 157 -8.66 -25.10 -33.49
N ASP A 158 -8.19 -24.59 -34.62
CA ASP A 158 -8.51 -25.18 -35.92
C ASP A 158 -7.64 -26.42 -36.22
N ASN A 159 -8.00 -27.18 -37.26
CA ASN A 159 -7.29 -28.40 -37.62
C ASN A 159 -5.80 -28.20 -37.96
N ASN A 160 -5.44 -27.04 -38.52
CA ASN A 160 -4.04 -26.74 -38.84
C ASN A 160 -3.26 -26.44 -37.56
N GLU A 161 -3.84 -25.72 -36.63
CA GLU A 161 -3.27 -25.44 -35.30
C GLU A 161 -3.06 -26.74 -34.51
N ILE A 162 -4.03 -27.66 -34.54
CA ILE A 162 -3.87 -29.01 -33.97
C ILE A 162 -2.71 -29.76 -34.61
N ASN A 163 -2.55 -29.68 -35.94
CA ASN A 163 -1.44 -30.33 -36.64
C ASN A 163 -0.09 -29.71 -36.27
N VAL A 164 -0.02 -28.38 -36.08
CA VAL A 164 1.20 -27.72 -35.56
C VAL A 164 1.55 -28.27 -34.19
N MET A 165 0.59 -28.34 -33.27
CA MET A 165 0.83 -28.89 -31.93
C MET A 165 1.29 -30.36 -31.96
N LYS A 166 0.78 -31.17 -32.89
CA LYS A 166 1.26 -32.56 -33.10
C LYS A 166 2.72 -32.59 -33.55
N GLU A 167 3.12 -31.75 -34.50
CA GLU A 167 4.51 -31.69 -34.97
C GLU A 167 5.45 -31.15 -33.90
N GLU A 168 5.01 -30.20 -33.06
CA GLU A 168 5.78 -29.72 -31.91
C GLU A 168 6.06 -30.84 -30.91
N ILE A 169 5.02 -31.60 -30.53
CA ILE A 169 5.16 -32.77 -29.64
C ILE A 169 6.15 -33.78 -30.23
N ARG A 170 6.01 -34.13 -31.52
CA ARG A 170 6.92 -35.07 -32.19
C ARG A 170 8.35 -34.55 -32.21
N SER A 171 8.54 -33.27 -32.50
CA SER A 171 9.87 -32.65 -32.54
C SER A 171 10.56 -32.72 -31.18
N PHE A 172 9.82 -32.47 -30.09
CA PHE A 172 10.36 -32.61 -28.73
C PHE A 172 10.75 -34.05 -28.40
N ILE A 173 9.90 -35.01 -28.74
CA ILE A 173 10.18 -36.44 -28.49
C ILE A 173 11.39 -36.91 -29.32
N GLN A 174 11.46 -36.55 -30.60
CA GLN A 174 12.52 -36.96 -31.52
C GLN A 174 13.87 -36.30 -31.21
N SER A 175 13.88 -35.19 -30.47
CA SER A 175 15.12 -34.49 -30.10
C SER A 175 16.06 -35.29 -29.20
N ASN A 176 15.58 -36.39 -28.62
CA ASN A 176 16.28 -37.20 -27.61
C ASN A 176 16.73 -36.40 -26.36
N GLN A 177 16.21 -35.19 -26.18
CA GLN A 177 16.37 -34.45 -24.93
C GLN A 177 15.41 -35.01 -23.89
N ARG A 178 15.89 -35.19 -22.65
CA ARG A 178 15.01 -35.63 -21.57
C ARG A 178 13.90 -34.58 -21.37
N ILE A 179 12.65 -35.02 -21.38
CA ILE A 179 11.47 -34.23 -20.97
C ILE A 179 10.67 -35.15 -20.04
N ASP A 180 10.11 -34.58 -18.98
CA ASP A 180 9.44 -35.36 -17.93
C ASP A 180 7.90 -35.21 -18.01
N GLY A 181 7.41 -34.24 -18.79
CA GLY A 181 5.99 -34.09 -19.05
C GLY A 181 5.61 -33.02 -20.05
N PHE A 182 4.33 -33.01 -20.43
CA PHE A 182 3.73 -32.03 -21.33
C PHE A 182 2.57 -31.28 -20.66
N VAL A 183 2.39 -30.03 -21.04
CA VAL A 183 1.36 -29.13 -20.53
C VAL A 183 0.53 -28.64 -21.70
N LEU A 184 -0.76 -28.95 -21.72
CA LEU A 184 -1.67 -28.60 -22.82
C LEU A 184 -3.12 -28.49 -22.36
N GLY A 185 -3.98 -27.87 -23.17
CA GLY A 185 -5.41 -27.87 -22.92
C GLY A 185 -6.19 -27.27 -24.09
N LEU A 186 -7.30 -27.91 -24.42
CA LEU A 186 -8.11 -27.62 -25.60
C LEU A 186 -9.58 -27.56 -25.20
N LEU A 187 -10.28 -26.56 -25.71
CA LEU A 187 -11.69 -26.30 -25.41
C LEU A 187 -12.51 -26.28 -26.69
N ASN A 188 -13.77 -26.66 -26.55
CA ASN A 188 -14.82 -26.39 -27.53
C ASN A 188 -15.38 -24.97 -27.34
N PRO A 189 -16.03 -24.37 -28.36
CA PRO A 189 -16.68 -23.07 -28.26
C PRO A 189 -17.74 -22.96 -27.15
N ASP A 190 -18.30 -24.08 -26.70
CA ASP A 190 -19.33 -24.15 -25.65
C ASP A 190 -18.74 -24.19 -24.22
N GLY A 191 -17.41 -24.05 -24.07
CA GLY A 191 -16.74 -24.07 -22.78
C GLY A 191 -16.62 -25.48 -22.18
N THR A 192 -16.63 -26.53 -23.02
CA THR A 192 -16.29 -27.91 -22.65
C THR A 192 -14.91 -28.30 -23.15
N ILE A 193 -14.37 -29.43 -22.68
CA ILE A 193 -13.08 -29.95 -23.16
C ILE A 193 -13.27 -30.52 -24.58
N ASP A 194 -12.36 -30.17 -25.50
CA ASP A 194 -12.28 -30.82 -26.82
C ASP A 194 -11.60 -32.19 -26.68
N ILE A 195 -12.40 -33.20 -26.35
CA ILE A 195 -11.91 -34.56 -26.06
C ILE A 195 -11.29 -35.21 -27.29
N GLU A 196 -11.82 -34.97 -28.48
CA GLU A 196 -11.39 -35.65 -29.70
C GLU A 196 -9.97 -35.21 -30.09
N ASN A 197 -9.75 -33.91 -30.21
CA ASN A 197 -8.43 -33.39 -30.55
C ASN A 197 -7.42 -33.58 -29.42
N LEU A 198 -7.86 -33.48 -28.16
CA LEU A 198 -7.00 -33.73 -27.01
C LEU A 198 -6.49 -35.18 -26.98
N LYS A 199 -7.35 -36.17 -27.27
CA LYS A 199 -6.92 -37.57 -27.43
C LYS A 199 -5.90 -37.71 -28.56
N SER A 200 -6.15 -37.08 -29.71
CA SER A 200 -5.25 -37.15 -30.86
C SER A 200 -3.85 -36.57 -30.58
N LEU A 201 -3.73 -35.58 -29.68
CA LEU A 201 -2.44 -35.07 -29.20
C LEU A 201 -1.79 -36.02 -28.20
N ILE A 202 -2.56 -36.55 -27.24
CA ILE A 202 -2.07 -37.51 -26.23
C ILE A 202 -1.54 -38.78 -26.88
N GLU A 203 -2.14 -39.25 -27.97
CA GLU A 203 -1.65 -40.40 -28.75
C GLU A 203 -0.24 -40.22 -29.32
N GLN A 204 0.21 -38.96 -29.51
CA GLN A 204 1.59 -38.67 -29.93
C GLN A 204 2.58 -38.73 -28.76
N ILE A 205 2.11 -38.75 -27.51
CA ILE A 205 2.91 -38.70 -26.30
C ILE A 205 3.04 -40.11 -25.71
N PRO A 206 4.27 -40.64 -25.51
CA PRO A 206 4.44 -41.93 -24.85
C PRO A 206 3.86 -41.93 -23.44
N LYS A 207 3.37 -43.08 -22.99
CA LYS A 207 2.64 -43.21 -21.71
C LYS A 207 3.47 -42.86 -20.46
N ASP A 208 4.79 -42.86 -20.58
CA ASP A 208 5.71 -42.59 -19.47
C ASP A 208 5.83 -41.09 -19.13
N TYR A 209 5.28 -40.20 -19.97
CA TYR A 209 5.30 -38.75 -19.75
C TYR A 209 4.13 -38.30 -18.89
N SER A 210 4.39 -37.39 -17.95
CA SER A 210 3.33 -36.83 -17.11
C SER A 210 2.59 -35.70 -17.83
N LEU A 211 1.26 -35.70 -17.74
CA LEU A 211 0.40 -34.72 -18.40
C LEU A 211 -0.19 -33.71 -17.40
N THR A 212 -0.12 -32.42 -17.73
CA THR A 212 -0.79 -31.33 -16.99
C THR A 212 -1.78 -30.61 -17.88
N PHE A 213 -3.04 -30.49 -17.44
CA PHE A 213 -4.03 -29.66 -18.12
C PHE A 213 -3.84 -28.21 -17.65
N HIS A 214 -3.56 -27.30 -18.57
CA HIS A 214 -3.22 -25.92 -18.22
C HIS A 214 -4.45 -25.05 -17.90
N ARG A 215 -4.26 -23.73 -17.78
CA ARG A 215 -5.28 -22.75 -17.38
C ARG A 215 -6.49 -22.60 -18.31
N ALA A 216 -6.55 -23.27 -19.45
CA ALA A 216 -7.83 -23.50 -20.15
C ALA A 216 -8.91 -24.05 -19.20
N PHE A 217 -8.51 -24.76 -18.15
CA PHE A 217 -9.43 -25.24 -17.12
C PHE A 217 -10.28 -24.13 -16.49
N ASP A 218 -9.71 -22.93 -16.33
CA ASP A 218 -10.38 -21.80 -15.69
C ASP A 218 -11.57 -21.26 -16.52
N PHE A 219 -11.66 -21.63 -17.80
CA PHE A 219 -12.73 -21.21 -18.72
C PHE A 219 -13.86 -22.24 -18.89
N LEU A 220 -13.77 -23.39 -18.20
CA LEU A 220 -14.75 -24.47 -18.33
C LEU A 220 -16.07 -24.13 -17.64
N ALA A 221 -17.20 -24.47 -18.25
CA ALA A 221 -18.51 -24.21 -17.64
C ALA A 221 -18.81 -25.10 -16.41
N LYS A 222 -18.30 -26.33 -16.37
CA LYS A 222 -18.60 -27.35 -15.34
C LYS A 222 -17.37 -28.15 -14.95
N TRP A 223 -16.59 -27.63 -14.01
CA TRP A 223 -15.29 -28.19 -13.65
C TRP A 223 -15.34 -29.60 -13.04
N GLN A 224 -16.42 -30.02 -12.36
CA GLN A 224 -16.52 -31.37 -11.77
C GLN A 224 -16.44 -32.46 -12.84
N LYS A 225 -17.29 -32.35 -13.88
CA LYS A 225 -17.31 -33.28 -15.01
C LYS A 225 -15.97 -33.26 -15.74
N SER A 226 -15.36 -32.09 -15.86
CA SER A 226 -14.06 -31.93 -16.51
C SER A 226 -12.92 -32.58 -15.73
N ILE A 227 -12.92 -32.57 -14.40
CA ILE A 227 -11.95 -33.32 -13.58
C ILE A 227 -12.03 -34.81 -13.90
N ASP A 228 -13.24 -35.38 -13.92
CA ASP A 228 -13.43 -36.81 -14.21
C ASP A 228 -12.96 -37.17 -15.64
N GLN A 229 -13.30 -36.33 -16.62
CA GLN A 229 -12.85 -36.52 -18.01
C GLN A 229 -11.33 -36.43 -18.14
N LEU A 230 -10.67 -35.51 -17.44
CA LEU A 230 -9.22 -35.37 -17.48
C LEU A 230 -8.52 -36.57 -16.81
N ILE A 231 -9.10 -37.12 -15.75
CA ILE A 231 -8.62 -38.37 -15.14
C ILE A 231 -8.72 -39.53 -16.14
N GLU A 232 -9.86 -39.70 -16.82
CA GLU A 232 -10.04 -40.75 -17.84
C GLU A 232 -9.07 -40.61 -19.02
N LEU A 233 -8.70 -39.38 -19.37
CA LEU A 233 -7.72 -39.08 -20.41
C LEU A 233 -6.26 -39.25 -19.95
N GLY A 234 -6.00 -39.57 -18.68
CA GLY A 234 -4.67 -39.82 -18.15
C GLY A 234 -3.92 -38.56 -17.70
N PHE A 235 -4.61 -37.45 -17.44
CA PHE A 235 -3.97 -36.27 -16.84
C PHE A 235 -3.60 -36.51 -15.40
N HIS A 236 -2.43 -36.01 -15.02
CA HIS A 236 -1.88 -36.15 -13.67
C HIS A 236 -2.08 -34.88 -12.84
N ARG A 237 -2.17 -33.73 -13.51
CA ARG A 237 -2.28 -32.41 -12.89
C ARG A 237 -3.27 -31.51 -13.63
N ILE A 238 -3.90 -30.60 -12.89
CA ILE A 238 -4.70 -29.50 -13.42
C ILE A 238 -4.14 -28.19 -12.85
N LEU A 239 -3.66 -27.31 -13.71
CA LEU A 239 -3.25 -25.95 -13.35
C LEU A 239 -4.46 -25.03 -13.40
N THR A 240 -4.78 -24.38 -12.28
CA THR A 240 -6.00 -23.56 -12.16
C THR A 240 -5.81 -22.40 -11.19
N SER A 241 -6.47 -21.28 -11.48
CA SER A 241 -6.68 -20.18 -10.54
C SER A 241 -8.02 -20.29 -9.80
N GLY A 242 -8.72 -21.41 -9.90
CA GLY A 242 -10.03 -21.64 -9.30
C GLY A 242 -11.17 -20.97 -10.06
N GLN A 243 -11.03 -20.78 -11.38
CA GLN A 243 -11.94 -19.99 -12.22
C GLN A 243 -12.04 -18.51 -11.81
N GLU A 244 -11.00 -18.00 -11.17
CA GLU A 244 -10.89 -16.62 -10.71
C GLU A 244 -9.66 -15.93 -11.32
N THR A 245 -9.51 -14.62 -11.09
CA THR A 245 -8.38 -13.83 -11.63
C THR A 245 -7.01 -14.29 -11.10
N THR A 246 -6.94 -14.79 -9.87
CA THR A 246 -5.72 -15.37 -9.26
C THR A 246 -6.06 -16.56 -8.37
N ALA A 247 -5.09 -17.45 -8.13
CA ALA A 247 -5.26 -18.58 -7.20
C ALA A 247 -5.62 -18.14 -5.78
N TYR A 248 -5.20 -16.93 -5.37
CA TYR A 248 -5.60 -16.38 -4.07
C TYR A 248 -7.11 -16.19 -3.99
N TYR A 249 -7.73 -15.57 -4.99
CA TYR A 249 -9.20 -15.40 -4.99
C TYR A 249 -9.94 -16.72 -5.18
N GLY A 250 -9.44 -17.60 -6.04
CA GLY A 250 -10.06 -18.90 -6.28
C GLY A 250 -9.80 -19.98 -5.21
N ARG A 251 -9.11 -19.67 -4.11
CA ARG A 251 -8.69 -20.66 -3.09
C ARG A 251 -9.84 -21.51 -2.54
N LYS A 252 -11.04 -20.95 -2.37
CA LYS A 252 -12.23 -21.71 -1.94
C LYS A 252 -12.65 -22.73 -3.02
N SER A 253 -12.74 -22.32 -4.27
CA SER A 253 -13.03 -23.22 -5.41
C SER A 253 -11.95 -24.28 -5.57
N ILE A 254 -10.67 -23.90 -5.45
CA ILE A 254 -9.54 -24.83 -5.50
C ILE A 254 -9.62 -25.85 -4.37
N ARG A 255 -9.99 -25.45 -3.15
CA ARG A 255 -10.23 -26.38 -2.03
C ARG A 255 -11.32 -27.39 -2.36
N GLN A 256 -12.43 -26.93 -2.95
CA GLN A 256 -13.50 -27.82 -3.41
C GLN A 256 -13.02 -28.77 -4.50
N MET A 257 -12.23 -28.30 -5.46
CA MET A 257 -11.64 -29.11 -6.52
C MET A 257 -10.67 -30.16 -5.95
N ILE A 258 -9.83 -29.80 -4.97
CA ILE A 258 -8.91 -30.73 -4.29
C ILE A 258 -9.71 -31.81 -3.58
N ASN A 259 -10.73 -31.42 -2.82
CA ASN A 259 -11.58 -32.37 -2.10
C ASN A 259 -12.35 -33.28 -3.07
N TYR A 260 -12.83 -32.75 -4.19
CA TYR A 260 -13.53 -33.52 -5.22
C TYR A 260 -12.59 -34.47 -5.98
N ALA A 261 -11.38 -34.01 -6.30
CA ALA A 261 -10.36 -34.81 -6.97
C ALA A 261 -9.91 -35.98 -6.09
N ASP A 262 -9.91 -35.82 -4.76
CA ASP A 262 -9.64 -36.88 -3.78
C ASP A 262 -8.36 -37.68 -4.09
N ASN A 263 -7.27 -36.95 -4.34
CA ASN A 263 -5.97 -37.47 -4.77
C ASN A 263 -5.94 -38.27 -6.09
N ARG A 264 -7.06 -38.39 -6.85
CA ARG A 264 -7.09 -39.02 -8.18
C ARG A 264 -6.34 -38.21 -9.23
N ILE A 265 -6.32 -36.89 -9.07
CA ILE A 265 -5.55 -35.95 -9.90
C ILE A 265 -5.05 -34.81 -9.00
N ILE A 266 -3.87 -34.27 -9.29
CA ILE A 266 -3.29 -33.18 -8.52
C ILE A 266 -3.87 -31.84 -9.01
N ILE A 267 -4.58 -31.13 -8.15
CA ILE A 267 -4.96 -29.75 -8.41
C ILE A 267 -3.78 -28.84 -8.03
N LEU A 268 -3.26 -28.12 -9.02
CA LEU A 268 -2.08 -27.27 -8.94
C LEU A 268 -2.54 -25.80 -8.97
N PRO A 269 -2.60 -25.11 -7.81
CA PRO A 269 -2.92 -23.68 -7.78
C PRO A 269 -1.86 -22.89 -8.57
N GLY A 270 -2.32 -21.96 -9.42
CA GLY A 270 -1.45 -21.11 -10.20
C GLY A 270 -2.10 -19.78 -10.57
N CYS A 271 -1.30 -18.88 -11.14
CA CYS A 271 -1.62 -17.46 -11.40
C CYS A 271 -1.64 -16.60 -10.13
N GLY A 272 -0.80 -15.56 -10.12
CA GLY A 272 -0.70 -14.59 -9.03
C GLY A 272 -0.01 -15.08 -7.75
N ILE A 273 0.49 -16.33 -7.70
CA ILE A 273 1.19 -16.86 -6.52
C ILE A 273 2.57 -16.21 -6.38
N ASN A 274 2.82 -15.62 -5.22
CA ASN A 274 4.05 -14.94 -4.86
C ASN A 274 4.41 -15.22 -3.38
N VAL A 275 5.53 -14.68 -2.91
CA VAL A 275 6.01 -14.94 -1.54
C VAL A 275 5.07 -14.46 -0.44
N THR A 276 4.20 -13.47 -0.72
CA THR A 276 3.31 -12.89 0.29
C THR A 276 1.98 -13.62 0.41
N ASN A 277 1.54 -14.34 -0.64
CA ASN A 277 0.25 -15.06 -0.62
C ASN A 277 0.37 -16.59 -0.63
N LEU A 278 1.58 -17.13 -0.85
CA LEU A 278 1.82 -18.57 -0.93
C LEU A 278 1.31 -19.33 0.30
N GLU A 279 1.56 -18.80 1.51
CA GLU A 279 1.13 -19.43 2.77
C GLU A 279 -0.38 -19.62 2.83
N SER A 280 -1.13 -18.54 2.65
CA SER A 280 -2.59 -18.56 2.70
C SER A 280 -3.15 -19.49 1.63
N VAL A 281 -2.62 -19.43 0.40
CA VAL A 281 -3.06 -20.32 -0.69
C VAL A 281 -2.84 -21.77 -0.31
N LEU A 282 -1.65 -22.16 0.17
CA LEU A 282 -1.38 -23.56 0.53
C LEU A 282 -2.19 -24.02 1.74
N ARG A 283 -2.29 -23.19 2.78
CA ARG A 283 -3.02 -23.51 4.02
C ARG A 283 -4.51 -23.69 3.76
N GLU A 284 -5.13 -22.78 3.01
CA GLU A 284 -6.58 -22.76 2.80
C GLU A 284 -7.04 -23.75 1.73
N THR A 285 -6.19 -24.01 0.72
CA THR A 285 -6.50 -25.02 -0.31
C THR A 285 -6.12 -26.44 0.13
N GLY A 286 -5.10 -26.58 0.98
CA GLY A 286 -4.46 -27.87 1.29
C GLY A 286 -3.69 -28.45 0.10
N ALA A 287 -3.31 -27.63 -0.88
CA ALA A 287 -2.53 -28.06 -2.03
C ALA A 287 -1.12 -28.50 -1.62
N LYS A 288 -0.62 -29.55 -2.26
CA LYS A 288 0.74 -30.11 -2.02
C LYS A 288 1.77 -29.60 -3.03
N GLU A 289 1.30 -29.12 -4.17
CA GLU A 289 2.09 -28.54 -5.24
C GLU A 289 1.53 -27.15 -5.57
N PHE A 290 2.37 -26.23 -6.05
CA PHE A 290 1.93 -24.92 -6.54
C PHE A 290 2.76 -24.45 -7.74
N HIS A 291 2.20 -23.53 -8.51
CA HIS A 291 2.80 -22.97 -9.71
C HIS A 291 2.97 -21.45 -9.61
N SER A 292 4.17 -20.93 -9.86
CA SER A 292 4.42 -19.48 -9.92
C SER A 292 5.44 -19.09 -11.00
N SER A 293 5.50 -17.81 -11.35
CA SER A 293 6.47 -17.28 -12.33
C SER A 293 7.72 -16.69 -11.66
N ALA A 294 7.60 -16.20 -10.42
CA ALA A 294 8.68 -15.60 -9.62
C ALA A 294 9.54 -14.57 -10.40
N ARG A 295 8.93 -13.82 -11.34
CA ARG A 295 9.63 -12.90 -12.24
C ARG A 295 9.93 -11.54 -11.58
N ILE A 296 10.99 -10.91 -12.06
CA ILE A 296 11.30 -9.48 -11.90
C ILE A 296 11.51 -8.85 -13.27
N ARG A 297 11.28 -7.54 -13.33
CA ARG A 297 11.63 -6.74 -14.49
C ARG A 297 13.07 -6.25 -14.34
N LYS A 298 13.91 -6.48 -15.35
CA LYS A 298 15.27 -5.95 -15.46
C LYS A 298 15.33 -4.91 -16.57
N PRO A 299 16.01 -3.77 -16.40
CA PRO A 299 16.19 -2.81 -17.47
C PRO A 299 17.03 -3.42 -18.61
N SER A 300 16.73 -3.02 -19.85
CA SER A 300 17.50 -3.41 -21.03
C SER A 300 18.93 -2.86 -20.93
N LYS A 301 19.89 -3.64 -21.42
CA LYS A 301 21.31 -3.22 -21.54
C LYS A 301 21.57 -2.30 -22.75
N MET A 302 20.56 -2.04 -23.58
CA MET A 302 20.66 -1.11 -24.69
C MET A 302 20.97 0.30 -24.18
N ILE A 303 22.18 0.78 -24.48
CA ILE A 303 22.64 2.12 -24.08
C ILE A 303 21.92 3.20 -24.88
N TYR A 304 21.73 2.98 -26.19
CA TYR A 304 20.96 3.85 -27.05
C TYR A 304 19.47 3.53 -26.94
N LYS A 305 18.67 4.51 -26.50
CA LYS A 305 17.21 4.44 -26.47
C LYS A 305 16.64 5.43 -27.48
N ASN A 306 15.76 4.97 -28.36
CA ASN A 306 15.11 5.84 -29.33
C ASN A 306 13.96 6.62 -28.68
N PHE A 307 14.28 7.77 -28.10
CA PHE A 307 13.33 8.62 -27.35
C PHE A 307 12.28 9.33 -28.22
N GLN A 308 12.33 9.23 -29.56
CA GLN A 308 11.35 9.88 -30.43
C GLN A 308 9.96 9.21 -30.42
N LYS A 309 9.76 8.11 -29.68
CA LYS A 309 8.48 7.40 -29.46
C LYS A 309 7.72 6.98 -30.73
N ARG A 310 8.41 6.88 -31.88
CA ARG A 310 7.77 6.53 -33.17
C ARG A 310 7.71 5.03 -33.44
N ILE A 311 8.30 4.22 -32.57
CA ILE A 311 8.48 2.78 -32.78
C ILE A 311 8.06 2.07 -31.50
N SER A 312 7.13 1.13 -31.64
CA SER A 312 6.71 0.18 -30.61
C SER A 312 6.65 -1.19 -31.27
N LEU A 313 7.17 -2.22 -30.62
CA LEU A 313 7.13 -3.59 -31.14
C LEU A 313 5.70 -4.16 -31.14
N ASN A 314 4.84 -3.69 -30.24
CA ASN A 314 3.47 -4.19 -30.05
C ASN A 314 2.38 -3.23 -30.56
N GLY A 315 2.77 -2.14 -31.25
CA GLY A 315 1.83 -1.14 -31.79
C GLY A 315 1.15 -0.24 -30.74
N GLN A 316 1.49 -0.39 -29.45
CA GLN A 316 1.07 0.49 -28.35
C GLN A 316 2.29 1.23 -27.80
N ALA A 317 2.22 2.56 -27.71
CA ALA A 317 3.31 3.39 -27.19
C ALA A 317 3.39 3.29 -25.65
N ASN A 318 3.89 2.16 -25.14
CA ASN A 318 4.26 1.99 -23.73
C ASN A 318 5.79 2.03 -23.64
N ASP A 319 6.33 3.11 -23.05
CA ASP A 319 7.78 3.42 -22.97
C ASP A 319 8.64 2.36 -22.27
N ASP A 320 7.97 1.42 -21.60
CA ASP A 320 8.52 0.60 -20.55
C ASP A 320 8.79 -0.84 -21.04
N GLU A 321 7.96 -1.38 -21.94
CA GLU A 321 8.07 -2.79 -22.40
C GLU A 321 9.31 -3.01 -23.26
N ASP A 322 9.54 -2.16 -24.28
CA ASP A 322 10.63 -2.31 -25.25
C ASP A 322 12.03 -2.03 -24.64
N ASN A 323 12.08 -1.43 -23.44
CA ASN A 323 13.32 -1.08 -22.73
C ASN A 323 13.59 -1.96 -21.50
N SER A 324 12.90 -3.10 -21.37
CA SER A 324 13.06 -4.00 -20.23
C SER A 324 12.94 -5.47 -20.64
N ILE A 325 13.48 -6.37 -19.82
CA ILE A 325 13.31 -7.82 -19.97
C ILE A 325 12.78 -8.38 -18.65
N GLN A 326 11.90 -9.39 -18.72
CA GLN A 326 11.47 -10.12 -17.52
C GLN A 326 12.33 -11.37 -17.33
N VAL A 327 12.82 -11.57 -16.11
CA VAL A 327 13.66 -12.74 -15.75
C VAL A 327 13.19 -13.29 -14.40
N THR A 328 13.23 -14.61 -14.23
CA THR A 328 12.99 -15.24 -12.92
C THR A 328 14.04 -14.81 -11.91
N ASP A 329 13.60 -14.43 -10.71
CA ASP A 329 14.46 -13.95 -9.62
C ASP A 329 14.87 -15.10 -8.67
N ARG A 330 16.18 -15.27 -8.48
CA ARG A 330 16.74 -16.31 -7.60
C ARG A 330 16.34 -16.12 -6.14
N GLU A 331 16.36 -14.89 -5.62
CA GLU A 331 16.09 -14.60 -4.21
C GLU A 331 14.60 -14.73 -3.87
N LYS A 332 13.70 -14.27 -4.75
CA LYS A 332 12.26 -14.51 -4.60
C LYS A 332 11.95 -16.01 -4.60
N LYS A 333 12.66 -16.79 -5.41
CA LYS A 333 12.56 -18.25 -5.41
C LYS A 333 13.07 -18.81 -4.07
N GLN A 334 14.27 -18.42 -3.61
CA GLN A 334 14.83 -18.91 -2.34
C GLN A 334 13.90 -18.62 -1.16
N ARG A 335 13.30 -17.43 -1.07
CA ARG A 335 12.31 -17.08 -0.04
C ARG A 335 11.04 -17.94 -0.11
N GLY A 336 10.59 -18.29 -1.32
CA GLY A 336 9.48 -19.24 -1.51
C GLY A 336 9.83 -20.70 -1.22
N SER A 337 11.12 -21.02 -0.99
CA SER A 337 11.62 -22.38 -0.70
C SER A 337 12.25 -22.54 0.69
N PHE A 338 12.68 -21.44 1.31
CA PHE A 338 13.24 -21.33 2.65
C PHE A 338 12.45 -20.28 3.43
N ALA A 339 11.34 -20.69 4.07
CA ALA A 339 10.80 -19.98 5.23
C ALA A 339 9.59 -20.76 5.80
N TYR A 340 9.83 -21.55 6.85
CA TYR A 340 9.02 -21.49 8.07
C TYR A 340 9.94 -21.76 9.27
N TYR A 341 10.34 -20.70 9.95
CA TYR A 341 10.75 -20.76 11.35
C TYR A 341 9.48 -20.49 12.16
N HIS A 342 9.02 -21.46 12.95
CA HIS A 342 8.11 -21.18 14.06
C HIS A 342 8.95 -20.64 15.21
N SER A 343 8.63 -19.42 15.67
CA SER A 343 9.00 -18.95 17.01
C SER A 343 7.72 -18.89 17.84
N ASP A 344 7.78 -19.54 19.00
CA ASP A 344 6.66 -19.88 19.88
C ASP A 344 5.95 -18.69 20.56
N SER A 345 4.78 -19.05 21.12
CA SER A 345 3.94 -18.43 22.15
C SER A 345 3.04 -17.26 21.74
N ILE A 346 1.86 -17.59 21.20
CA ILE A 346 0.61 -16.88 21.53
C ILE A 346 -0.44 -17.97 21.77
N GLU A 347 -1.05 -17.96 22.95
CA GLU A 347 -2.22 -18.79 23.29
C GLU A 347 -3.32 -18.60 22.23
N GLU A 348 -3.97 -19.70 21.82
CA GLU A 348 -5.10 -19.64 20.89
C GLU A 348 -6.16 -18.66 21.41
N PRO A 349 -6.51 -17.58 20.66
CA PRO A 349 -7.72 -16.85 20.98
C PRO A 349 -8.91 -17.77 20.72
N PRO A 350 -9.96 -17.73 21.55
CA PRO A 350 -11.16 -18.53 21.31
C PRO A 350 -11.74 -18.20 19.94
N ASP A 351 -12.19 -19.23 19.22
CA ASP A 351 -12.81 -19.18 17.88
C ASP A 351 -13.49 -17.84 17.59
N GLU A 352 -12.80 -16.94 16.88
CA GLU A 352 -13.45 -15.77 16.32
C GLU A 352 -14.39 -16.23 15.20
N PRO A 353 -15.63 -15.72 15.17
CA PRO A 353 -16.57 -16.08 14.12
C PRO A 353 -15.98 -15.67 12.77
N VAL A 354 -16.09 -16.58 11.79
CA VAL A 354 -15.75 -16.30 10.38
C VAL A 354 -16.62 -15.15 9.90
N TYR A 355 -16.10 -13.93 9.97
CA TYR A 355 -16.66 -12.81 9.24
C TYR A 355 -16.38 -13.07 7.76
N GLU A 356 -17.43 -13.32 6.98
CA GLU A 356 -17.40 -12.90 5.58
C GLU A 356 -17.05 -11.42 5.62
N GLU A 357 -15.82 -11.03 5.24
CA GLU A 357 -15.50 -9.62 5.08
C GLU A 357 -16.42 -9.07 3.99
N GLN A 358 -17.53 -8.49 4.45
CA GLN A 358 -18.44 -7.76 3.60
C GLN A 358 -17.64 -6.67 2.94
N ARG A 359 -17.54 -6.77 1.62
CA ARG A 359 -17.05 -5.69 0.79
C ARG A 359 -17.72 -4.39 1.24
N LEU A 360 -16.90 -3.38 1.52
CA LEU A 360 -17.39 -2.09 1.96
C LEU A 360 -18.39 -1.55 0.95
N SER A 361 -19.58 -1.20 1.41
CA SER A 361 -20.54 -0.44 0.60
C SER A 361 -19.90 0.89 0.15
N SER A 362 -20.41 1.49 -0.93
CA SER A 362 -19.90 2.79 -1.40
C SER A 362 -20.01 3.88 -0.31
N TYR A 363 -20.98 3.72 0.60
CA TYR A 363 -21.15 4.58 1.76
C TYR A 363 -20.03 4.37 2.79
N GLU A 364 -19.71 3.13 3.15
CA GLU A 364 -18.62 2.82 4.10
C GLU A 364 -17.26 3.21 3.54
N ALA A 365 -17.00 2.94 2.26
CA ALA A 365 -15.79 3.37 1.57
C ALA A 365 -15.61 4.89 1.62
N THR A 366 -16.69 5.63 1.34
CA THR A 366 -16.71 7.10 1.47
C THR A 366 -16.49 7.56 2.91
N LYS A 367 -17.06 6.86 3.89
CA LYS A 367 -16.88 7.16 5.31
C LYS A 367 -15.43 6.96 5.75
N ILE A 368 -14.78 5.88 5.31
CA ILE A 368 -13.35 5.64 5.56
C ILE A 368 -12.51 6.78 4.97
N LEU A 369 -12.75 7.12 3.70
CA LEU A 369 -12.01 8.20 3.03
C LEU A 369 -12.15 9.55 3.75
N ARG A 370 -13.31 9.82 4.36
CA ARG A 370 -13.58 11.06 5.10
C ARG A 370 -13.19 11.00 6.58
N THR A 371 -12.61 9.89 7.06
CA THR A 371 -12.35 9.69 8.50
C THR A 371 -11.42 10.75 9.08
N HIS A 372 -10.44 11.22 8.29
CA HIS A 372 -9.44 12.20 8.71
C HIS A 372 -9.54 13.51 7.94
N GLU A 373 -10.68 13.73 7.27
CA GLU A 373 -10.97 14.99 6.59
C GLU A 373 -11.05 16.13 7.61
N ALA A 374 -10.29 17.21 7.36
CA ALA A 374 -10.42 18.44 8.13
C ALA A 374 -10.19 19.68 7.26
N SER A 375 -11.03 20.70 7.48
CA SER A 375 -10.87 22.04 6.93
C SER A 375 -10.76 23.02 8.10
N ILE A 376 -9.68 23.81 8.13
CA ILE A 376 -9.35 24.69 9.25
C ILE A 376 -9.25 26.13 8.75
N ASP A 377 -10.16 26.97 9.23
CA ASP A 377 -10.11 28.42 9.04
C ASP A 377 -9.05 29.05 9.96
N LEU A 378 -8.34 30.03 9.42
CA LEU A 378 -7.33 30.79 10.17
C LEU A 378 -7.85 32.18 10.56
N GLU A 379 -6.99 32.95 11.24
CA GLU A 379 -7.32 34.29 11.69
C GLU A 379 -7.53 35.24 10.49
N ALA A 380 -8.46 36.20 10.64
CA ALA A 380 -8.65 37.23 9.62
C ALA A 380 -7.40 38.12 9.49
N ASN A 381 -7.18 38.67 8.29
CA ASN A 381 -6.03 39.54 7.96
C ASN A 381 -4.66 38.86 8.15
N CYS A 382 -4.53 37.63 7.66
CA CYS A 382 -3.24 36.93 7.59
C CYS A 382 -3.05 36.32 6.18
N PRO A 383 -1.83 35.90 5.79
CA PRO A 383 -1.57 35.49 4.41
C PRO A 383 -2.26 34.19 3.98
N VAL A 384 -2.71 33.39 4.94
CA VAL A 384 -3.40 32.12 4.70
C VAL A 384 -4.83 32.23 5.17
N LYS A 385 -5.79 32.01 4.28
CA LYS A 385 -7.21 32.12 4.59
C LYS A 385 -7.70 30.90 5.39
N TYR A 386 -7.44 29.72 4.86
CA TYR A 386 -7.78 28.43 5.45
C TYR A 386 -6.93 27.34 4.81
N TYR A 387 -6.94 26.15 5.38
CA TYR A 387 -6.29 24.99 4.78
C TYR A 387 -7.13 23.73 4.96
N GLU A 388 -6.88 22.75 4.11
CA GLU A 388 -7.59 21.49 4.03
C GLU A 388 -6.59 20.34 4.10
N VAL A 389 -6.91 19.32 4.90
CA VAL A 389 -6.05 18.15 5.08
C VAL A 389 -6.87 16.87 5.04
N ASN A 390 -6.23 15.81 4.56
CA ASN A 390 -6.70 14.45 4.75
C ASN A 390 -5.52 13.48 4.65
N TYR A 391 -5.68 12.28 5.24
CA TYR A 391 -4.75 11.20 5.06
C TYR A 391 -5.47 9.85 4.96
N LEU A 392 -4.85 8.93 4.22
CA LEU A 392 -5.30 7.55 4.09
C LEU A 392 -4.11 6.60 4.23
N GLY A 393 -4.09 5.86 5.33
CA GLY A 393 -3.09 4.83 5.56
C GLY A 393 -3.24 3.63 4.61
N ALA A 394 -2.11 3.09 4.22
CA ALA A 394 -1.91 1.80 3.59
C ALA A 394 -1.11 0.84 4.48
N ASN A 395 -0.24 1.36 5.35
CA ASN A 395 0.46 0.58 6.38
C ASN A 395 -0.37 0.46 7.67
N ASN A 396 -0.06 -0.53 8.50
CA ASN A 396 -0.60 -0.64 9.85
C ASN A 396 0.54 -0.91 10.86
N PRO A 397 0.93 0.10 11.67
CA PRO A 397 0.42 1.47 11.67
C PRO A 397 0.81 2.26 10.40
N PRO A 398 0.04 3.31 10.01
CA PRO A 398 0.46 4.24 8.97
C PRO A 398 1.78 4.93 9.31
N GLU A 399 2.67 5.07 8.34
CA GLU A 399 4.00 5.64 8.48
C GLU A 399 4.00 7.16 8.20
N ASP A 400 3.11 7.64 7.32
CA ASP A 400 2.93 9.07 7.04
C ASP A 400 2.50 9.91 8.26
N ARG A 401 2.93 11.17 8.30
CA ARG A 401 2.47 12.20 9.25
C ARG A 401 2.25 13.55 8.56
N GLN A 402 1.53 14.43 9.25
CA GLN A 402 1.40 15.85 8.89
C GLN A 402 1.30 16.73 10.13
N ALA A 403 1.71 17.99 10.00
CA ALA A 403 1.61 18.97 11.08
C ALA A 403 1.34 20.38 10.55
N GLN A 404 0.53 21.15 11.30
CA GLN A 404 0.25 22.55 11.00
C GLN A 404 0.27 23.42 12.27
N ALA A 405 1.08 24.48 12.24
CA ALA A 405 1.26 25.38 13.39
C ALA A 405 1.50 26.82 12.95
N ARG A 406 1.29 27.75 13.87
CA ARG A 406 1.81 29.12 13.79
C ARG A 406 2.91 29.32 14.83
N ILE A 407 4.00 29.97 14.42
CA ILE A 407 5.04 30.41 15.32
C ILE A 407 4.51 31.60 16.14
N ARG A 408 4.72 31.56 17.46
CA ARG A 408 4.34 32.64 18.38
C ARG A 408 5.39 33.74 18.38
N SER A 409 5.45 34.51 17.31
CA SER A 409 6.26 35.73 17.24
C SER A 409 5.42 36.98 17.44
N ILE A 410 6.05 38.03 17.98
CA ILE A 410 5.45 39.34 18.23
C ILE A 410 5.26 40.12 16.92
N ASP A 411 6.15 39.93 15.94
CA ASP A 411 6.32 40.88 14.83
C ASP A 411 5.76 40.41 13.48
N SER A 412 5.39 39.13 13.33
CA SER A 412 4.87 38.63 12.03
C SER A 412 3.99 37.38 12.14
N TYR A 413 3.15 37.18 11.13
CA TYR A 413 2.38 35.95 10.96
C TYR A 413 3.22 34.92 10.22
N MET A 414 3.73 33.93 10.96
CA MET A 414 4.51 32.82 10.41
C MET A 414 3.75 31.51 10.59
N TYR A 415 3.36 30.90 9.48
CA TYR A 415 2.66 29.62 9.45
C TYR A 415 3.56 28.51 8.90
N LEU A 416 3.53 27.36 9.56
CA LEU A 416 4.24 26.16 9.17
C LEU A 416 3.24 25.07 8.78
N PHE A 417 3.46 24.46 7.61
CA PHE A 417 2.72 23.32 7.10
C PHE A 417 3.70 22.25 6.68
N GLY A 418 3.48 21.00 7.06
CA GLY A 418 4.45 19.93 6.81
C GLY A 418 3.77 18.60 6.57
N VAL A 419 4.30 17.86 5.61
CA VAL A 419 4.03 16.44 5.38
C VAL A 419 5.32 15.66 5.57
N PHE A 420 5.19 14.49 6.19
CA PHE A 420 6.32 13.65 6.56
C PHE A 420 6.03 12.22 6.11
N ASP A 421 6.82 11.74 5.18
CA ASP A 421 6.75 10.36 4.69
C ASP A 421 7.64 9.51 5.60
N GLY A 422 7.10 8.45 6.19
CA GLY A 422 7.84 7.61 7.14
C GLY A 422 8.21 6.28 6.50
N HIS A 423 9.35 5.71 6.87
CA HIS A 423 9.71 4.36 6.44
C HIS A 423 10.52 3.62 7.51
N GLY A 424 10.42 2.29 7.48
CA GLY A 424 11.00 1.46 8.55
C GLY A 424 10.21 1.57 9.86
N GLY A 425 8.92 1.90 9.74
CA GLY A 425 7.98 2.19 10.80
C GLY A 425 7.72 3.68 11.02
N PRO A 426 6.69 4.02 11.82
CA PRO A 426 6.20 5.39 11.96
C PRO A 426 7.00 6.26 12.95
N TRP A 427 8.01 5.69 13.63
CA TRP A 427 8.62 6.32 14.80
C TRP A 427 9.37 7.60 14.44
N CYS A 428 10.11 7.60 13.33
CA CYS A 428 10.88 8.76 12.90
C CYS A 428 9.94 9.89 12.42
N SER A 429 8.96 9.57 11.57
CA SER A 429 7.99 10.57 11.07
C SER A 429 7.14 11.15 12.21
N ASP A 430 6.79 10.36 13.23
CA ASP A 430 6.11 10.85 14.43
C ASP A 430 7.02 11.82 15.22
N ALA A 431 8.28 11.44 15.47
CA ALA A 431 9.22 12.31 16.17
C ALA A 431 9.48 13.62 15.42
N VAL A 432 9.72 13.55 14.10
CA VAL A 432 9.95 14.72 13.24
C VAL A 432 8.71 15.60 13.16
N GLY A 433 7.53 15.02 12.92
CA GLY A 433 6.27 15.75 12.80
C GLY A 433 5.85 16.48 14.09
N GLN A 434 6.25 15.98 15.26
CA GLN A 434 5.99 16.63 16.55
C GLN A 434 7.05 17.67 16.93
N SER A 435 8.26 17.60 16.37
CA SER A 435 9.43 18.32 16.90
C SER A 435 9.99 19.36 15.94
N LEU A 436 9.98 19.12 14.63
CA LEU A 436 10.69 19.95 13.65
C LEU A 436 10.23 21.41 13.66
N PHE A 437 8.93 21.65 13.82
CA PHE A 437 8.40 23.01 13.88
C PHE A 437 8.91 23.79 15.10
N GLU A 438 9.25 23.11 16.19
CA GLU A 438 9.79 23.74 17.38
C GLU A 438 11.24 24.16 17.14
N TYR A 439 12.04 23.32 16.49
CA TYR A 439 13.41 23.67 16.09
C TYR A 439 13.44 24.81 15.07
N ILE A 440 12.51 24.80 14.11
CA ILE A 440 12.33 25.92 13.16
C ILE A 440 11.95 27.19 13.91
N ALA A 441 10.97 27.11 14.81
CA ALA A 441 10.55 28.25 15.61
C ALA A 441 11.72 28.83 16.42
N VAL A 442 12.46 28.01 17.16
CA VAL A 442 13.62 28.46 17.93
C VAL A 442 14.65 29.16 17.04
N SER A 443 14.92 28.63 15.85
CA SER A 443 15.90 29.20 14.92
C SER A 443 15.45 30.51 14.27
N LEU A 444 14.16 30.86 14.36
CA LEU A 444 13.57 32.08 13.79
C LEU A 444 13.22 33.16 14.82
N HIS A 445 13.17 32.85 16.12
CA HIS A 445 12.89 33.85 17.14
C HIS A 445 14.09 34.78 17.36
N SER A 446 13.80 36.03 17.72
CA SER A 446 14.83 36.97 18.16
C SER A 446 15.31 36.65 19.59
N PRO A 447 16.47 37.19 20.02
CA PRO A 447 16.97 37.01 21.38
C PRO A 447 15.99 37.49 22.45
N ASP A 448 15.30 38.59 22.15
CA ASP A 448 14.30 39.20 23.05
C ASP A 448 13.08 38.29 23.24
N GLU A 449 12.72 37.51 22.21
CA GLU A 449 11.66 36.51 22.28
C GLU A 449 12.15 35.20 22.94
N LEU A 450 13.40 34.79 22.71
CA LEU A 450 13.97 33.57 23.28
C LEU A 450 14.29 33.69 24.78
N GLU A 451 14.74 34.84 25.26
CA GLU A 451 15.08 35.05 26.68
C GLU A 451 13.93 34.66 27.65
N PRO A 452 12.69 35.16 27.50
CA PRO A 452 11.59 34.79 28.39
C PRO A 452 11.20 33.32 28.25
N ILE A 453 11.36 32.72 27.06
CA ILE A 453 11.11 31.30 26.82
C ILE A 453 12.15 30.45 27.55
N LEU A 454 13.44 30.79 27.43
CA LEU A 454 14.56 30.12 28.10
C LEU A 454 14.41 30.18 29.62
N ARG A 455 14.10 31.36 30.18
CA ARG A 455 13.84 31.54 31.61
C ARG A 455 12.70 30.64 32.10
N LYS A 456 11.56 30.64 31.40
CA LYS A 456 10.41 29.78 31.74
C LYS A 456 10.75 28.29 31.58
N GLY A 457 11.42 27.90 30.50
CA GLY A 457 11.85 26.53 30.23
C GLY A 457 12.72 25.96 31.36
N LYS A 458 13.73 26.71 31.83
CA LYS A 458 14.58 26.32 32.97
C LYS A 458 13.80 26.15 34.28
N THR A 459 12.75 26.94 34.51
CA THR A 459 11.89 26.76 35.70
C THR A 459 10.98 25.52 35.61
N MET A 460 10.54 25.18 34.39
CA MET A 460 9.66 24.03 34.14
C MET A 460 10.39 22.70 34.30
N THR A 461 11.62 22.59 33.81
CA THR A 461 12.44 21.37 33.93
C THR A 461 12.86 21.10 35.38
N ASN A 462 13.12 22.14 36.19
CA ASN A 462 13.50 21.99 37.60
C ASN A 462 12.33 21.59 38.54
N SER A 463 11.08 21.83 38.15
CA SER A 463 9.89 21.59 39.01
C SER A 463 9.29 20.17 38.86
N ASN A 464 9.71 19.41 37.86
CA ASN A 464 9.08 18.14 37.46
C ASN A 464 9.48 16.89 38.28
N LYS A 465 10.19 17.03 39.41
CA LYS A 465 10.55 15.86 40.23
C LYS A 465 9.39 15.24 41.02
N ASN A 466 8.23 15.89 41.18
CA ASN A 466 7.21 15.43 42.14
C ASN A 466 5.71 15.61 41.78
N SER A 467 5.30 15.85 40.53
CA SER A 467 3.86 15.92 40.22
C SER A 467 3.45 15.34 38.88
N SER A 468 2.59 14.33 38.94
CA SER A 468 2.01 13.54 37.85
C SER A 468 0.79 14.18 37.17
N GLN A 469 0.61 15.50 37.21
CA GLN A 469 -0.50 16.16 36.52
C GLN A 469 -0.07 17.50 35.88
N ASN A 470 -0.27 17.56 34.55
CA ASN A 470 -0.09 18.70 33.64
C ASN A 470 1.35 19.20 33.42
N SER A 471 2.12 18.46 32.62
CA SER A 471 3.33 18.96 31.96
C SER A 471 2.99 20.20 31.11
N ARG A 472 3.34 21.40 31.61
CA ARG A 472 3.41 22.60 30.78
C ARG A 472 4.63 22.45 29.87
N ASN A 473 4.37 22.21 28.60
CA ASN A 473 5.37 21.90 27.58
C ASN A 473 5.95 23.20 26.96
N ILE A 474 7.28 23.29 26.79
CA ILE A 474 8.00 24.41 26.14
C ILE A 474 7.42 24.71 24.76
N SER A 475 6.94 23.69 24.04
CA SER A 475 6.27 23.80 22.74
C SER A 475 5.16 24.85 22.72
N SER A 476 4.39 24.95 23.81
CA SER A 476 3.28 25.91 23.91
C SER A 476 3.74 27.38 24.00
N LEU A 477 5.00 27.62 24.33
CA LEU A 477 5.60 28.95 24.33
C LEU A 477 6.07 29.36 22.92
N LEU A 478 6.50 28.39 22.12
CA LEU A 478 7.02 28.60 20.76
C LEU A 478 5.93 28.58 19.69
N LEU A 479 4.94 27.71 19.84
CA LEU A 479 3.97 27.39 18.79
C LEU A 479 2.53 27.54 19.27
N ARG A 480 1.66 27.84 18.32
CA ARG A 480 0.22 27.59 18.38
C ARG A 480 -0.12 26.55 17.33
N SER A 481 -0.27 25.31 17.76
CA SER A 481 -0.71 24.22 16.88
C SER A 481 -2.20 24.36 16.56
N TYR A 482 -2.58 24.13 15.31
CA TYR A 482 -3.97 24.21 14.86
C TYR A 482 -4.58 22.84 14.64
N TYR A 483 -3.82 21.92 14.05
CA TYR A 483 -4.27 20.56 13.80
C TYR A 483 -3.09 19.60 13.80
N ASN A 484 -3.31 18.41 14.37
CA ASN A 484 -2.47 17.24 14.21
C ASN A 484 -3.38 16.02 14.23
N ALA A 485 -3.43 15.29 13.10
CA ALA A 485 -4.31 14.12 12.95
C ALA A 485 -3.90 12.97 13.88
N TYR A 486 -2.64 12.96 14.34
CA TYR A 486 -2.06 11.85 15.09
C TYR A 486 -1.87 12.24 16.55
N LYS A 487 -2.15 11.28 17.43
CA LYS A 487 -1.76 11.39 18.83
C LYS A 487 -0.26 11.14 18.93
N ASP A 488 0.46 12.03 19.61
CA ASP A 488 1.88 11.87 19.91
C ASP A 488 2.11 10.54 20.65
N ALA A 489 2.61 9.55 19.90
CA ALA A 489 2.75 8.16 20.34
C ALA A 489 4.03 7.95 21.18
N ARG A 490 4.88 8.98 21.28
CA ARG A 490 6.11 8.94 22.07
C ARG A 490 5.81 8.72 23.55
N ASN A 491 6.62 7.88 24.20
CA ASN A 491 6.53 7.63 25.63
C ASN A 491 6.99 8.86 26.46
N SER A 492 6.89 8.79 27.79
CA SER A 492 7.31 9.89 28.67
C SER A 492 8.81 10.21 28.59
N LYS A 493 9.66 9.19 28.40
CA LYS A 493 11.12 9.34 28.38
C LYS A 493 11.61 10.04 27.11
N THR A 494 11.14 9.62 25.95
CA THR A 494 11.41 10.24 24.64
C THR A 494 10.92 11.69 24.60
N LYS A 495 9.75 11.97 25.17
CA LYS A 495 9.25 13.34 25.36
C LYS A 495 10.17 14.18 26.26
N GLU A 496 10.66 13.62 27.36
CA GLU A 496 11.61 14.30 28.26
C GLU A 496 12.94 14.62 27.55
N VAL A 497 13.51 13.65 26.82
CA VAL A 497 14.76 13.83 26.05
C VAL A 497 14.60 14.94 25.02
N HIS A 498 13.50 14.92 24.25
CA HIS A 498 13.18 15.96 23.29
C HIS A 498 13.08 17.35 23.94
N GLN A 499 12.40 17.48 25.08
CA GLN A 499 12.29 18.77 25.79
C GLN A 499 13.64 19.29 26.28
N ASN A 500 14.53 18.40 26.74
CA ASN A 500 15.86 18.78 27.17
C ASN A 500 16.72 19.24 25.98
N ASN A 501 16.67 18.53 24.85
CA ASN A 501 17.37 18.89 23.62
C ASN A 501 16.87 20.22 23.05
N LEU A 502 15.55 20.44 23.06
CA LEU A 502 14.95 21.70 22.64
C LEU A 502 15.41 22.86 23.54
N LEU A 503 15.45 22.67 24.87
CA LEU A 503 15.93 23.70 25.79
C LEU A 503 17.41 24.03 25.55
N LYS A 504 18.23 23.01 25.28
CA LYS A 504 19.64 23.18 24.91
C LYS A 504 19.78 23.94 23.58
N HIS A 505 18.97 23.62 22.58
CA HIS A 505 18.93 24.34 21.30
C HIS A 505 18.56 25.82 21.49
N ILE A 506 17.57 26.13 22.34
CA ILE A 506 17.23 27.51 22.70
C ILE A 506 18.44 28.24 23.30
N GLU A 507 19.15 27.60 24.22
CA GLU A 507 20.34 28.18 24.84
C GLU A 507 21.49 28.37 23.84
N GLU A 508 21.72 27.41 22.94
CA GLU A 508 22.71 27.51 21.86
C GLU A 508 22.40 28.68 20.93
N VAL A 509 21.15 28.80 20.45
CA VAL A 509 20.73 29.90 19.56
C VAL A 509 20.78 31.25 20.28
N TYR A 510 20.36 31.31 21.55
CA TYR A 510 20.42 32.54 22.35
C TYR A 510 21.85 33.02 22.61
N THR A 511 22.80 32.10 22.83
CA THR A 511 24.20 32.44 23.14
C THR A 511 25.06 32.69 21.91
N SER A 512 24.74 32.04 20.79
CA SER A 512 25.45 32.21 19.51
C SER A 512 24.92 33.36 18.66
N PHE A 513 23.95 34.13 19.17
CA PHE A 513 23.34 35.22 18.42
C PHE A 513 24.37 36.29 18.08
N ASP A 514 24.66 36.43 16.78
CA ASP A 514 25.39 37.57 16.24
C ASP A 514 24.37 38.60 15.74
N ASN A 515 24.67 39.89 15.86
CA ASN A 515 23.72 40.98 15.53
C ASN A 515 23.38 41.09 14.03
N ASP A 516 23.95 40.22 13.19
CA ASP A 516 23.70 40.16 11.76
C ASP A 516 22.46 39.30 11.45
N ASN A 517 21.52 39.88 10.69
CA ASN A 517 20.23 39.31 10.29
C ASN A 517 20.26 37.79 10.09
N THR A 518 19.55 37.02 10.93
CA THR A 518 19.32 35.59 10.71
C THR A 518 18.57 35.39 9.40
N ASP A 519 19.26 34.88 8.39
CA ASP A 519 18.66 34.47 7.14
C ASP A 519 17.67 33.31 7.36
N ILE A 520 16.43 33.46 6.91
CA ILE A 520 15.34 32.48 7.11
C ILE A 520 15.71 31.13 6.49
N MET A 521 16.38 31.13 5.33
CA MET A 521 16.78 29.88 4.67
C MET A 521 17.83 29.15 5.51
N SER A 522 18.83 29.87 6.02
CA SER A 522 19.84 29.34 6.94
C SER A 522 19.24 28.83 8.25
N ALA A 523 18.24 29.52 8.80
CA ALA A 523 17.51 29.07 10.00
C ALA A 523 16.72 27.77 9.75
N LEU A 524 16.02 27.67 8.62
CA LEU A 524 15.32 26.44 8.21
C LEU A 524 16.30 25.28 8.03
N GLU A 525 17.41 25.50 7.34
CA GLU A 525 18.44 24.47 7.13
C GLU A 525 19.03 24.00 8.47
N SER A 526 19.37 24.95 9.35
CA SER A 526 19.94 24.67 10.67
C SER A 526 18.98 23.87 11.55
N ALA A 527 17.69 24.18 11.51
CA ALA A 527 16.68 23.46 12.28
C ALA A 527 16.56 21.99 11.85
N PHE A 528 16.56 21.70 10.55
CA PHE A 528 16.52 20.33 10.03
C PHE A 528 17.77 19.55 10.44
N ILE A 529 18.96 20.12 10.21
CA ILE A 529 20.23 19.47 10.55
C ILE A 529 20.34 19.26 12.06
N LYS A 530 19.91 20.23 12.88
CA LYS A 530 19.99 20.13 14.33
C LYS A 530 19.07 19.06 14.87
N LEU A 531 17.80 19.01 14.44
CA LEU A 531 16.89 17.97 14.89
C LEU A 531 17.38 16.58 14.48
N ASP A 532 17.85 16.40 13.24
CA ASP A 532 18.37 15.11 12.79
C ASP A 532 19.59 14.68 13.60
N ARG A 533 20.49 15.62 13.92
CA ARG A 533 21.63 15.36 14.81
C ARG A 533 21.16 14.94 16.19
N ASP A 534 20.16 15.59 16.76
CA ASP A 534 19.64 15.25 18.09
C ASP A 534 19.02 13.84 18.07
N ILE A 535 18.16 13.52 17.09
CA ILE A 535 17.60 12.17 16.87
C ILE A 535 18.71 11.12 16.72
N CYS A 536 19.75 11.42 15.94
CA CYS A 536 20.84 10.48 15.68
C CYS A 536 21.81 10.34 16.85
N THR A 537 21.84 11.27 17.81
CA THR A 537 22.79 11.23 18.93
C THR A 537 22.14 10.74 20.22
N GLU A 538 20.85 11.00 20.43
CA GLU A 538 20.11 10.54 21.60
C GLU A 538 19.95 9.01 21.66
N ALA A 539 20.09 8.32 20.53
CA ALA A 539 20.12 6.87 20.49
C ALA A 539 21.40 6.26 21.09
N ILE A 540 22.47 7.05 21.27
CA ILE A 540 23.72 6.60 21.88
C ILE A 540 23.58 6.69 23.41
N PRO A 541 23.67 5.57 24.16
CA PRO A 541 23.54 5.60 25.61
C PRO A 541 24.71 6.33 26.27
N ASN A 542 24.44 6.98 27.41
CA ASN A 542 25.51 7.47 28.29
C ASN A 542 26.27 6.26 28.87
N ALA A 543 27.55 6.42 29.21
CA ALA A 543 28.44 5.34 29.67
C ALA A 543 27.96 4.53 30.90
N ALA A 544 26.87 4.96 31.56
CA ALA A 544 26.27 4.31 32.73
C ALA A 544 24.83 3.80 32.50
N GLU A 545 24.27 3.95 31.29
CA GLU A 545 22.87 3.62 30.98
C GLU A 545 22.78 2.55 29.87
N GLU A 546 21.73 1.72 29.93
CA GLU A 546 21.40 0.79 28.83
C GLU A 546 20.79 1.57 27.65
N MET A 547 20.88 1.01 26.44
CA MET A 547 20.33 1.65 25.25
C MET A 547 18.80 1.67 25.29
N ASN A 548 18.21 2.83 25.02
CA ASN A 548 16.76 2.99 24.99
C ASN A 548 16.20 2.51 23.64
N GLU A 549 15.37 1.47 23.66
CA GLU A 549 14.82 0.87 22.44
C GLU A 549 13.96 1.85 21.63
N ASP A 550 13.18 2.72 22.26
CA ASP A 550 12.33 3.68 21.54
C ASP A 550 13.17 4.75 20.82
N LEU A 551 14.24 5.27 21.45
CA LEU A 551 15.17 6.20 20.79
C LEU A 551 15.93 5.50 19.64
N LEU A 552 16.25 4.21 19.81
CA LEU A 552 16.84 3.41 18.75
C LEU A 552 15.84 3.21 17.59
N HIS A 553 14.57 2.91 17.85
CA HIS A 553 13.54 2.79 16.82
C HIS A 553 13.32 4.10 16.05
N ILE A 554 13.28 5.23 16.75
CA ILE A 554 13.13 6.56 16.13
C ILE A 554 14.32 6.87 15.19
N SER A 555 15.53 6.57 15.63
CA SER A 555 16.76 6.88 14.88
C SER A 555 17.06 5.87 13.75
N THR A 556 16.63 4.61 13.89
CA THR A 556 16.81 3.56 12.87
C THR A 556 15.75 3.60 11.77
N ALA A 557 14.52 3.98 12.09
CA ALA A 557 13.52 4.38 11.11
C ALA A 557 13.95 5.69 10.42
N GLY A 558 13.31 6.03 9.32
CA GLY A 558 13.58 7.27 8.61
C GLY A 558 12.31 8.04 8.25
N SER A 559 12.50 9.30 7.90
CA SER A 559 11.39 10.13 7.42
C SER A 559 11.83 11.21 6.45
N CYS A 560 11.13 11.32 5.32
CA CYS A 560 11.15 12.50 4.48
C CYS A 560 10.37 13.64 5.14
N ALA A 561 10.71 14.88 4.82
CA ALA A 561 9.99 16.05 5.31
C ALA A 561 9.89 17.13 4.21
N CYS A 562 8.68 17.53 3.86
CA CYS A 562 8.44 18.68 3.01
C CYS A 562 7.67 19.74 3.82
N VAL A 563 8.33 20.84 4.15
CA VAL A 563 7.80 21.89 5.04
C VAL A 563 7.70 23.22 4.30
N ALA A 564 6.53 23.85 4.40
CA ALA A 564 6.30 25.21 3.96
C ALA A 564 6.27 26.18 5.15
N LEU A 565 7.03 27.26 5.06
CA LEU A 565 6.93 28.43 5.92
C LEU A 565 6.33 29.59 5.12
N VAL A 566 5.16 30.07 5.54
CA VAL A 566 4.52 31.27 5.01
C VAL A 566 4.76 32.40 5.99
N LYS A 567 5.51 33.42 5.57
CA LYS A 567 5.77 34.64 6.34
C LYS A 567 5.34 35.85 5.51
N ASP A 568 4.23 36.47 5.89
CA ASP A 568 3.62 37.54 5.12
C ASP A 568 3.40 37.11 3.65
N ALA A 569 3.99 37.79 2.66
CA ALA A 569 3.92 37.40 1.24
C ALA A 569 5.10 36.51 0.79
N ASP A 570 6.02 36.12 1.67
CA ASP A 570 7.12 35.21 1.33
C ASP A 570 6.73 33.77 1.68
N LEU A 571 6.93 32.86 0.71
CA LEU A 571 6.76 31.43 0.86
C LEU A 571 8.12 30.74 0.74
N TYR A 572 8.50 29.97 1.76
CA TYR A 572 9.71 29.14 1.76
C TYR A 572 9.30 27.67 1.80
N ILE A 573 9.87 26.86 0.91
CA ILE A 573 9.70 25.41 0.91
C ILE A 573 11.05 24.78 1.25
N ALA A 574 11.13 24.08 2.38
CA ALA A 574 12.26 23.25 2.77
C ALA A 574 11.89 21.78 2.52
N ASN A 575 12.46 21.17 1.48
CA ASN A 575 12.21 19.78 1.13
C ASN A 575 13.40 18.89 1.52
N CYS A 576 13.14 17.75 2.12
CA CYS A 576 14.10 16.72 2.47
C CYS A 576 13.49 15.35 2.16
N GLY A 577 13.53 14.92 0.90
CA GLY A 577 13.09 13.60 0.47
C GLY A 577 12.31 13.69 -0.84
N ASP A 578 11.41 12.74 -1.06
CA ASP A 578 10.56 12.58 -2.23
C ASP A 578 9.09 13.00 -2.03
N ALA A 579 8.75 13.52 -0.84
CA ALA A 579 7.57 14.38 -0.69
C ALA A 579 7.72 15.66 -1.53
N ARG A 580 6.59 16.27 -1.93
CA ARG A 580 6.61 17.40 -2.88
C ARG A 580 5.65 18.52 -2.51
N ALA A 581 6.07 19.75 -2.83
CA ALA A 581 5.26 20.96 -2.78
C ALA A 581 5.10 21.58 -4.18
N ILE A 582 3.84 21.88 -4.54
CA ILE A 582 3.49 22.59 -5.77
C ILE A 582 2.56 23.77 -5.49
N LEU A 583 2.63 24.80 -6.33
CA LEU A 583 1.78 25.97 -6.25
C LEU A 583 0.77 25.98 -7.40
N GLY A 584 -0.51 26.06 -7.06
CA GLY A 584 -1.60 26.33 -7.99
C GLY A 584 -1.74 27.82 -8.21
N THR A 585 -1.43 28.26 -9.42
CA THR A 585 -1.47 29.67 -9.83
C THR A 585 -2.32 29.84 -11.08
N ILE A 586 -2.46 31.09 -11.54
CA ILE A 586 -3.17 31.43 -12.77
C ILE A 586 -2.19 32.10 -13.72
N ASP A 587 -2.15 31.65 -14.98
CA ASP A 587 -1.34 32.24 -16.04
C ASP A 587 -1.85 33.64 -16.46
N ASP A 588 -1.14 34.31 -17.36
CA ASP A 588 -1.54 35.63 -17.87
C ASP A 588 -2.88 35.61 -18.64
N ASN A 589 -3.33 34.44 -19.10
CA ASN A 589 -4.58 34.24 -19.83
C ASN A 589 -5.76 33.90 -18.90
N GLY A 590 -5.54 33.75 -17.59
CA GLY A 590 -6.57 33.35 -16.65
C GLY A 590 -6.74 31.83 -16.49
N ASN A 591 -5.86 31.01 -17.05
CA ASN A 591 -5.91 29.55 -16.98
C ASN A 591 -5.13 29.02 -15.76
N PRO A 592 -5.56 27.89 -15.16
CA PRO A 592 -4.79 27.17 -14.16
C PRO A 592 -3.37 26.84 -14.64
N SER A 593 -2.38 27.09 -13.79
CA SER A 593 -0.98 26.76 -14.03
C SER A 593 -0.33 26.21 -12.76
N VAL A 594 0.73 25.43 -12.94
CA VAL A 594 1.50 24.81 -11.86
C VAL A 594 2.88 25.43 -11.78
N VAL A 595 3.35 25.69 -10.56
CA VAL A 595 4.75 25.99 -10.28
C VAL A 595 5.28 24.94 -9.29
N SER A 596 6.31 24.18 -9.68
CA SER A 596 6.98 23.26 -8.75
C SER A 596 7.83 24.07 -7.79
N LEU A 597 7.65 23.85 -6.49
CA LEU A 597 8.41 24.56 -5.45
C LEU A 597 9.43 23.67 -4.73
N SER A 598 9.35 22.35 -4.93
CA SER A 598 10.39 21.40 -4.56
C SER A 598 10.74 20.49 -5.74
N ILE A 599 11.89 19.84 -5.62
CA ILE A 599 12.32 18.75 -6.50
C ILE A 599 12.55 17.54 -5.60
N ASP A 600 12.07 16.38 -6.03
CA ASP A 600 12.22 15.15 -5.26
C ASP A 600 13.70 14.76 -5.16
N HIS A 601 14.12 14.30 -3.99
CA HIS A 601 15.46 13.79 -3.77
C HIS A 601 15.48 12.27 -3.98
N ASN A 602 15.52 11.83 -5.23
CA ASN A 602 15.64 10.41 -5.60
C ASN A 602 16.48 10.27 -6.89
N VAL A 603 16.57 9.05 -7.44
CA VAL A 603 17.38 8.76 -8.63
C VAL A 603 17.00 9.60 -9.87
N ARG A 604 15.74 10.07 -9.96
CA ARG A 604 15.25 10.84 -11.12
C ARG A 604 15.80 12.27 -11.12
N ASN A 605 16.30 12.76 -9.99
CA ASN A 605 16.91 14.07 -9.86
C ASN A 605 18.42 14.00 -10.16
N GLU A 606 18.79 14.39 -11.38
CA GLU A 606 20.19 14.36 -11.81
C GLU A 606 21.12 15.21 -10.95
N ASN A 607 20.63 16.33 -10.39
CA ASN A 607 21.44 17.18 -9.53
C ASN A 607 21.72 16.50 -8.20
N GLU A 608 20.74 15.76 -7.67
CA GLU A 608 20.90 14.99 -6.44
C GLU A 608 21.85 13.80 -6.65
N VAL A 609 21.76 13.12 -7.80
CA VAL A 609 22.73 12.08 -8.19
C VAL A 609 24.14 12.66 -8.29
N LYS A 610 24.31 13.82 -8.94
CA LYS A 610 25.62 14.49 -9.05
C LYS A 610 26.15 14.90 -7.68
N ARG A 611 25.30 15.43 -6.79
CA ARG A 611 25.66 15.77 -5.40
C ARG A 611 26.24 14.56 -4.69
N ILE A 612 25.49 13.46 -4.63
CA ILE A 612 25.90 12.23 -3.95
C ILE A 612 27.21 11.67 -4.52
N LEU A 613 27.33 11.59 -5.84
CA LEU A 613 28.56 11.11 -6.47
C LEU A 613 29.76 12.03 -6.18
N SER A 614 29.56 13.33 -5.95
CA SER A 614 30.62 14.29 -5.63
C SER A 614 31.04 14.27 -4.16
N GLU A 615 30.18 13.80 -3.26
CA GLU A 615 30.45 13.67 -1.82
C GLU A 615 31.31 12.44 -1.47
N HIS A 616 31.46 11.50 -2.40
CA HIS A 616 32.20 10.26 -2.20
C HIS A 616 33.35 10.09 -3.21
N PRO A 617 34.43 9.38 -2.84
CA PRO A 617 35.51 9.06 -3.76
C PRO A 617 35.03 8.40 -5.07
N SER A 618 35.68 8.72 -6.20
CA SER A 618 35.22 8.26 -7.52
C SER A 618 35.18 6.73 -7.69
N ASN A 619 35.97 5.99 -6.90
CA ASN A 619 35.92 4.52 -6.87
C ASN A 619 34.61 3.97 -6.29
N GLU A 620 33.81 4.76 -5.57
CA GLU A 620 32.50 4.36 -5.03
C GLU A 620 31.34 4.69 -5.96
N SER A 621 31.58 5.40 -7.07
CA SER A 621 30.53 5.85 -8.01
C SER A 621 29.58 4.74 -8.50
N HIS A 622 30.06 3.50 -8.59
CA HIS A 622 29.30 2.33 -9.00
C HIS A 622 28.51 1.63 -7.87
N SER A 623 28.76 2.01 -6.61
CA SER A 623 28.19 1.39 -5.42
C SER A 623 27.29 2.31 -4.60
N VAL A 624 27.52 3.63 -4.64
CA VAL A 624 26.74 4.61 -3.86
C VAL A 624 25.27 4.61 -4.25
N ILE A 625 24.95 4.46 -5.54
CA ILE A 625 23.58 4.32 -6.02
C ILE A 625 23.47 3.00 -6.78
N ARG A 626 22.58 2.11 -6.33
CA ARG A 626 22.36 0.78 -6.92
C ARG A 626 20.88 0.48 -6.98
N SER A 627 20.42 -0.04 -8.12
CA SER A 627 19.00 -0.36 -8.32
C SER A 627 18.09 0.81 -7.92
N ASP A 628 18.46 2.01 -8.38
CA ASP A 628 17.74 3.27 -8.12
C ASP A 628 17.65 3.69 -6.65
N ARG A 629 18.47 3.08 -5.77
CA ARG A 629 18.47 3.29 -4.32
C ARG A 629 19.85 3.65 -3.78
N LEU A 630 19.90 4.48 -2.75
CA LEU A 630 21.11 4.81 -2.01
C LEU A 630 21.65 3.54 -1.32
N LEU A 631 22.87 3.16 -1.68
CA LEU A 631 23.55 1.89 -1.36
C LEU A 631 22.73 0.62 -1.67
N GLY A 632 21.72 0.72 -2.56
CA GLY A 632 20.80 -0.37 -2.85
C GLY A 632 19.72 -0.59 -1.79
N LEU A 633 19.58 0.32 -0.81
CA LEU A 633 18.67 0.19 0.32
C LEU A 633 17.52 1.19 0.26
N LEU A 634 17.83 2.49 0.22
CA LEU A 634 16.86 3.56 0.44
C LEU A 634 16.47 4.28 -0.86
N MET A 635 15.16 4.50 -1.08
CA MET A 635 14.65 5.25 -2.24
C MET A 635 14.94 6.76 -2.12
N PRO A 636 14.53 7.45 -1.03
CA PRO A 636 14.87 8.84 -0.85
C PRO A 636 16.36 9.00 -0.59
N PHE A 637 16.94 10.02 -1.22
CA PHE A 637 18.35 10.37 -1.13
C PHE A 637 18.64 11.38 -0.01
N ARG A 638 17.60 11.88 0.65
CA ARG A 638 17.65 12.68 1.88
C ARG A 638 16.52 12.27 2.80
N ALA A 639 16.81 12.09 4.09
CA ALA A 639 15.81 11.77 5.12
C ALA A 639 16.37 12.04 6.52
N PHE A 640 15.48 12.26 7.47
CA PHE A 640 15.75 12.18 8.90
C PHE A 640 15.96 10.73 9.34
N GLY A 641 16.64 10.51 10.47
CA GLY A 641 16.84 9.17 11.02
C GLY A 641 17.79 8.33 10.16
N ASP A 642 17.44 7.08 9.86
CA ASP A 642 18.25 6.16 9.03
C ASP A 642 19.73 6.10 9.44
N ILE A 643 20.01 5.98 10.74
CA ILE A 643 21.40 6.01 11.27
C ILE A 643 22.34 5.00 10.59
N ARG A 644 21.81 3.91 10.01
CA ARG A 644 22.57 2.94 9.22
C ARG A 644 23.27 3.53 8.00
N LEU A 645 22.81 4.69 7.52
CA LEU A 645 23.37 5.40 6.39
C LEU A 645 24.15 6.67 6.80
N LYS A 646 24.22 6.96 8.12
CA LYS A 646 24.82 8.18 8.66
C LYS A 646 25.99 7.90 9.61
N TRP A 647 25.82 6.95 10.54
CA TRP A 647 26.78 6.72 11.60
C TRP A 647 28.11 6.16 11.09
N PRO A 648 29.23 6.48 11.78
CA PRO A 648 30.49 5.81 11.56
C PRO A 648 30.39 4.30 11.79
N ILE A 649 31.23 3.54 11.09
CA ILE A 649 31.28 2.07 11.15
C ILE A 649 31.45 1.57 12.59
N ASN A 650 32.28 2.24 13.40
CA ASN A 650 32.53 1.83 14.79
C ASN A 650 31.27 1.94 15.65
N SER A 651 30.50 3.03 15.51
CA SER A 651 29.22 3.22 16.22
C SER A 651 28.18 2.18 15.79
N LEU A 652 28.10 1.85 14.50
CA LEU A 652 27.21 0.78 14.01
C LEU A 652 27.59 -0.60 14.60
N ARG A 653 28.89 -0.89 14.71
CA ARG A 653 29.37 -2.15 15.32
C ARG A 653 29.10 -2.24 16.81
N GLU A 654 29.32 -1.13 17.51
CA GLU A 654 29.20 -1.07 18.97
C GLU A 654 27.73 -1.12 19.41
N TYR A 655 26.89 -0.24 18.83
CA TYR A 655 25.53 -0.03 19.31
C TYR A 655 24.48 -0.79 18.51
N LEU A 656 24.64 -0.92 17.19
CA LEU A 656 23.58 -1.46 16.33
C LEU A 656 23.72 -2.97 16.07
N GLN A 657 24.94 -3.49 15.95
CA GLN A 657 25.18 -4.91 15.66
C GLN A 657 24.49 -5.92 16.60
N PRO A 658 24.29 -5.65 17.92
CA PRO A 658 23.55 -6.56 18.81
C PRO A 658 22.08 -6.79 18.40
N TYR A 659 21.47 -5.84 17.68
CA TYR A 659 20.05 -5.87 17.29
C TYR A 659 19.83 -6.46 15.89
N TYR A 660 20.90 -6.81 15.19
CA TYR A 660 20.85 -7.36 13.83
C TYR A 660 21.53 -8.74 13.79
N LYS A 661 21.11 -9.56 12.82
CA LYS A 661 21.83 -10.80 12.51
C LYS A 661 23.27 -10.46 12.12
N LYS A 662 24.19 -11.41 12.35
CA LYS A 662 25.63 -11.20 12.18
C LYS A 662 25.95 -10.70 10.76
N GLY A 663 26.40 -9.44 10.67
CA GLY A 663 26.77 -8.78 9.41
C GLY A 663 25.69 -7.89 8.77
N ASP A 664 24.44 -7.88 9.26
CA ASP A 664 23.33 -7.14 8.61
C ASP A 664 23.23 -5.66 9.04
N ALA A 665 23.85 -5.28 10.17
CA ALA A 665 23.77 -3.90 10.68
C ALA A 665 24.43 -2.89 9.74
N ILE A 666 25.58 -3.26 9.16
CA ILE A 666 26.40 -2.39 8.31
C ILE A 666 26.02 -2.62 6.84
N PRO A 667 25.63 -1.58 6.09
CA PRO A 667 25.34 -1.71 4.67
C PRO A 667 26.52 -2.28 3.86
N GLN A 668 26.21 -2.93 2.75
CA GLN A 668 27.24 -3.29 1.77
C GLN A 668 27.83 -2.03 1.15
N PHE A 669 29.14 -2.06 0.83
CA PHE A 669 29.85 -0.93 0.21
C PHE A 669 29.86 0.36 1.06
N TYR A 670 29.85 0.21 2.38
CA TYR A 670 29.81 1.32 3.35
C TYR A 670 31.23 1.74 3.76
N PHE A 671 31.88 2.56 2.93
CA PHE A 671 33.29 2.92 3.06
C PHE A 671 33.52 4.32 3.65
N THR A 672 32.81 5.34 3.17
CA THR A 672 32.94 6.75 3.58
C THR A 672 31.60 7.32 4.07
N PRO A 673 31.04 6.85 5.20
CA PRO A 673 29.87 7.48 5.79
C PRO A 673 30.16 8.92 6.26
N PRO A 674 29.16 9.79 6.35
CA PRO A 674 27.73 9.55 6.06
C PRO A 674 27.40 9.54 4.56
N TYR A 675 26.41 8.73 4.16
CA TYR A 675 25.87 8.69 2.79
C TYR A 675 24.50 9.39 2.65
N LEU A 676 23.83 9.64 3.77
CA LEU A 676 22.51 10.25 3.84
C LEU A 676 22.56 11.55 4.66
N THR A 677 21.74 12.53 4.29
CA THR A 677 21.63 13.81 4.99
C THR A 677 20.17 14.19 5.18
N ALA A 678 19.86 14.88 6.29
CA ALA A 678 18.57 15.54 6.49
C ALA A 678 18.58 17.02 6.05
N ARG A 679 19.68 17.50 5.43
CA ARG A 679 19.79 18.88 4.94
C ARG A 679 18.74 19.14 3.85
N PRO A 680 17.80 20.09 4.05
CA PRO A 680 16.78 20.35 3.05
C PRO A 680 17.33 21.13 1.87
N GLU A 681 16.71 20.99 0.71
CA GLU A 681 16.78 21.98 -0.37
C GLU A 681 15.69 23.02 -0.13
N ILE A 682 16.05 24.31 -0.18
CA ILE A 682 15.16 25.40 0.19
C ILE A 682 14.89 26.30 -1.01
N THR A 683 13.61 26.44 -1.38
CA THR A 683 13.15 27.36 -2.42
C THR A 683 12.39 28.51 -1.77
N LYS A 684 12.67 29.74 -2.22
CA LYS A 684 11.89 30.94 -1.87
C LYS A 684 11.02 31.38 -3.04
N HIS A 685 9.74 31.66 -2.78
CA HIS A 685 8.78 32.22 -3.73
C HIS A 685 8.09 33.44 -3.11
N LYS A 686 7.92 34.52 -3.87
CA LYS A 686 7.13 35.68 -3.45
C LYS A 686 5.69 35.49 -3.94
N LEU A 687 4.76 35.37 -3.01
CA LEU A 687 3.34 35.19 -3.31
C LEU A 687 2.77 36.43 -4.00
N THR A 688 1.96 36.17 -5.02
CA THR A 688 1.24 37.19 -5.79
C THR A 688 -0.25 36.89 -5.80
N LYS A 689 -1.05 37.84 -6.29
CA LYS A 689 -2.49 37.62 -6.55
C LYS A 689 -2.81 36.48 -7.51
N LYS A 690 -1.85 35.99 -8.28
CA LYS A 690 -2.08 34.85 -9.18
C LYS A 690 -2.07 33.53 -8.41
N ASP A 691 -1.34 33.49 -7.30
CA ASP A 691 -1.09 32.29 -6.51
C ASP A 691 -2.29 32.01 -5.60
N LYS A 692 -2.98 30.90 -5.84
CA LYS A 692 -4.27 30.61 -5.20
C LYS A 692 -4.13 29.67 -4.02
N PHE A 693 -3.34 28.61 -4.21
CA PHE A 693 -3.15 27.60 -3.19
C PHE A 693 -1.81 26.88 -3.34
N LEU A 694 -1.31 26.35 -2.24
CA LEU A 694 -0.15 25.47 -2.15
C LEU A 694 -0.63 24.07 -1.82
N VAL A 695 -0.04 23.05 -2.45
CA VAL A 695 -0.28 21.64 -2.13
C VAL A 695 1.02 21.03 -1.64
N LEU A 696 1.00 20.42 -0.46
CA LEU A 696 2.03 19.52 0.04
C LEU A 696 1.46 18.11 0.11
N ALA A 697 2.17 17.13 -0.44
CA ALA A 697 1.78 15.73 -0.30
C ALA A 697 2.98 14.77 -0.32
N THR A 698 2.79 13.59 0.27
CA THR A 698 3.71 12.44 0.17
C THR A 698 3.65 11.78 -1.21
N ASP A 699 4.61 10.92 -1.51
CA ASP A 699 4.74 10.29 -2.84
C ASP A 699 3.53 9.42 -3.21
N GLY A 700 2.80 8.90 -2.22
CA GLY A 700 1.56 8.16 -2.41
C GLY A 700 0.48 8.92 -3.20
N LEU A 701 0.50 10.26 -3.20
CA LEU A 701 -0.31 11.06 -4.14
C LEU A 701 0.37 11.20 -5.51
N TRP A 702 1.65 11.57 -5.52
CA TRP A 702 2.39 11.97 -6.73
C TRP A 702 2.70 10.81 -7.68
N ASP A 703 2.70 9.58 -7.16
CA ASP A 703 2.79 8.37 -7.96
C ASP A 703 1.48 8.05 -8.71
N LEU A 704 0.36 8.62 -8.26
CA LEU A 704 -0.97 8.39 -8.84
C LEU A 704 -1.46 9.56 -9.71
N LEU A 705 -1.11 10.80 -9.37
CA LEU A 705 -1.56 12.01 -10.06
C LEU A 705 -0.41 12.94 -10.43
N SER A 706 -0.45 13.48 -11.65
CA SER A 706 0.50 14.53 -12.06
C SER A 706 0.18 15.87 -11.39
N PRO A 707 1.18 16.76 -11.20
CA PRO A 707 0.97 18.10 -10.65
C PRO A 707 -0.10 18.91 -11.39
N GLU A 708 -0.13 18.82 -12.72
CA GLU A 708 -1.11 19.50 -13.58
C GLU A 708 -2.52 19.00 -13.29
N LYS A 709 -2.67 17.67 -13.13
CA LYS A 709 -3.96 17.08 -12.81
C LYS A 709 -4.44 17.50 -11.42
N VAL A 710 -3.56 17.50 -10.43
CA VAL A 710 -3.88 17.96 -9.06
C VAL A 710 -4.39 19.41 -9.08
N VAL A 711 -3.69 20.31 -9.76
CA VAL A 711 -4.10 21.71 -9.86
C VAL A 711 -5.42 21.86 -10.61
N GLU A 712 -5.60 21.16 -11.73
CA GLU A 712 -6.87 21.13 -12.48
C GLU A 712 -8.04 20.71 -11.58
N LEU A 713 -7.87 19.63 -10.82
CA LEU A 713 -8.90 19.10 -9.92
C LEU A 713 -9.28 20.10 -8.82
N ILE A 714 -8.30 20.72 -8.15
CA ILE A 714 -8.57 21.72 -7.11
C ILE A 714 -9.29 22.95 -7.70
N PHE A 715 -8.85 23.47 -8.85
CA PHE A 715 -9.54 24.60 -9.49
C PHE A 715 -10.99 24.26 -9.88
N ASN A 716 -11.23 23.05 -10.38
CA ASN A 716 -12.57 22.58 -10.71
C ASN A 716 -13.43 22.41 -9.46
N HIS A 717 -12.85 21.85 -8.39
CA HIS A 717 -13.48 21.71 -7.09
C HIS A 717 -13.90 23.06 -6.51
N GLN A 718 -12.98 24.04 -6.45
CA GLN A 718 -13.27 25.40 -5.95
C GLN A 718 -14.35 26.11 -6.76
N LYS A 719 -14.41 25.90 -8.08
CA LYS A 719 -15.50 26.43 -8.92
C LYS A 719 -16.83 25.75 -8.58
N GLY A 720 -16.82 24.44 -8.39
CA GLY A 720 -17.99 23.62 -8.14
C GLY A 720 -18.54 23.76 -6.72
N ILE A 721 -17.71 23.98 -5.70
CA ILE A 721 -18.11 23.92 -4.28
C ILE A 721 -19.22 24.90 -3.91
N GLN A 722 -19.30 26.03 -4.62
CA GLN A 722 -20.37 27.01 -4.46
C GLN A 722 -21.76 26.41 -4.73
N SER A 723 -21.86 25.29 -5.45
CA SER A 723 -23.10 24.56 -5.69
C SER A 723 -23.72 23.99 -4.41
N PHE A 724 -22.92 23.68 -3.37
CA PHE A 724 -23.42 23.16 -2.10
C PHE A 724 -24.16 24.21 -1.26
N ASP A 725 -23.77 25.47 -1.34
CA ASP A 725 -24.43 26.55 -0.60
C ASP A 725 -25.77 26.91 -1.22
N ARG A 726 -26.84 27.08 -0.44
CA ARG A 726 -28.10 27.64 -0.96
C ARG A 726 -27.85 29.06 -1.48
N PHE A 727 -28.28 29.37 -2.72
CA PHE A 727 -28.20 30.73 -3.24
C PHE A 727 -29.09 31.66 -2.39
N ILE A 728 -28.46 32.54 -1.61
CA ILE A 728 -29.12 33.53 -0.76
C ILE A 728 -28.54 34.88 -1.12
N LEU A 729 -29.36 35.76 -1.70
CA LEU A 729 -28.99 37.12 -2.16
C LEU A 729 -28.31 37.99 -1.08
N ASN A 730 -28.50 37.68 0.20
CA ASN A 730 -27.98 38.47 1.33
C ASN A 730 -26.77 37.86 2.06
N LYS A 731 -26.23 36.71 1.62
CA LYS A 731 -25.11 36.02 2.31
C LYS A 731 -23.73 36.44 1.81
N THR A 732 -23.65 37.04 0.62
CA THR A 732 -22.44 37.73 0.14
C THR A 732 -22.27 38.98 1.02
N GLY A 733 -21.19 39.06 1.80
CA GLY A 733 -20.90 40.13 2.77
C GLY A 733 -20.82 41.57 2.21
N THR A 734 -21.35 41.82 1.02
CA THR A 734 -21.63 43.14 0.50
C THR A 734 -22.79 43.78 1.26
N LYS A 735 -22.47 44.79 2.09
CA LYS A 735 -23.39 45.87 2.51
C LYS A 735 -23.89 46.71 1.31
N LYS A 736 -24.17 46.10 0.15
CA LYS A 736 -24.78 46.77 -1.01
C LYS A 736 -26.25 46.38 -1.07
N SER A 737 -27.08 47.24 -0.50
CA SER A 737 -28.50 47.28 -0.82
C SER A 737 -28.67 47.52 -2.33
N SER A 738 -29.22 46.52 -3.03
CA SER A 738 -29.51 46.44 -4.48
C SER A 738 -28.37 45.95 -5.39
N LEU A 739 -28.34 44.64 -5.62
CA LEU A 739 -27.70 44.03 -6.79
C LEU A 739 -28.57 44.31 -8.02
N LYS A 740 -27.97 44.67 -9.16
CA LYS A 740 -28.70 44.88 -10.42
C LYS A 740 -29.13 43.53 -11.02
N LEU A 741 -30.22 43.52 -11.78
CA LEU A 741 -30.73 42.29 -12.44
C LEU A 741 -29.67 41.60 -13.33
N LYS A 742 -28.80 42.39 -13.98
CA LYS A 742 -27.67 41.90 -14.77
C LYS A 742 -26.67 41.12 -13.90
N GLU A 743 -26.31 41.65 -12.74
CA GLU A 743 -25.37 41.02 -11.79
C GLU A 743 -25.97 39.73 -11.23
N ILE A 744 -27.28 39.72 -10.95
CA ILE A 744 -28.00 38.50 -10.53
C ILE A 744 -27.97 37.45 -11.65
N SER A 745 -28.22 37.84 -12.91
CA SER A 745 -28.16 36.94 -14.05
C SER A 745 -26.76 36.36 -14.22
N GLU A 746 -25.71 37.18 -14.12
CA GLU A 746 -24.31 36.75 -14.20
C GLU A 746 -23.96 35.76 -13.09
N LEU A 747 -24.37 36.04 -11.85
CA LEU A 747 -24.20 35.12 -10.71
C LEU A 747 -24.91 33.78 -10.92
N LEU A 748 -26.15 33.79 -11.45
CA LEU A 748 -26.89 32.57 -11.73
C LEU A 748 -26.28 31.77 -12.89
N THR A 749 -25.77 32.42 -13.94
CA THR A 749 -25.06 31.76 -15.04
C THR A 749 -23.76 31.12 -14.57
N ALA A 750 -22.96 31.84 -13.77
CA ALA A 750 -21.74 31.28 -13.16
C ALA A 750 -22.07 30.08 -12.27
N ARG A 751 -23.14 30.16 -11.49
CA ARG A 751 -23.61 29.06 -10.63
C ARG A 751 -24.11 27.85 -11.44
N GLN A 752 -24.80 28.07 -12.55
CA GLN A 752 -25.21 26.99 -13.45
C GLN A 752 -24.01 26.27 -14.08
N GLN A 753 -22.95 27.01 -14.40
CA GLN A 753 -21.69 26.43 -14.86
C GLN A 753 -21.00 25.64 -13.73
N ALA A 754 -21.00 26.16 -12.50
CA ALA A 754 -20.44 25.48 -11.33
C ALA A 754 -21.10 24.12 -11.03
N ILE A 755 -22.41 23.98 -11.25
CA ILE A 755 -23.12 22.70 -11.06
C ILE A 755 -22.54 21.57 -11.95
N LYS A 756 -22.00 21.90 -13.13
CA LYS A 756 -21.36 20.90 -14.00
C LYS A 756 -20.10 20.30 -13.38
N ASN A 757 -19.47 21.03 -12.45
CA ASN A 757 -18.27 20.64 -11.73
C ASN A 757 -18.56 20.35 -10.25
N GLN A 758 -19.82 20.05 -9.89
CA GLN A 758 -20.18 19.78 -8.50
C GLN A 758 -19.32 18.63 -7.94
N PRO A 759 -18.47 18.89 -6.93
CA PRO A 759 -17.60 17.85 -6.40
C PRO A 759 -18.38 16.89 -5.50
N ILE A 760 -17.82 15.70 -5.28
CA ILE A 760 -18.41 14.69 -4.38
C ILE A 760 -18.11 15.03 -2.92
N ASP A 761 -16.88 15.48 -2.67
CA ASP A 761 -16.39 15.85 -1.35
C ASP A 761 -16.40 17.36 -1.15
N GLN A 762 -16.62 17.80 0.09
CA GLN A 762 -16.52 19.21 0.44
C GLN A 762 -15.07 19.65 0.60
N ASN A 763 -14.18 18.74 1.01
CA ASN A 763 -12.77 19.01 1.19
C ASN A 763 -11.98 18.58 -0.05
N SER A 764 -11.12 19.45 -0.55
CA SER A 764 -10.37 19.21 -1.79
C SER A 764 -9.28 18.15 -1.60
N ALA A 765 -8.71 18.02 -0.41
CA ALA A 765 -7.72 16.97 -0.11
C ALA A 765 -8.38 15.58 -0.17
N THR A 766 -9.58 15.43 0.40
CA THR A 766 -10.39 14.21 0.24
C THR A 766 -10.74 13.94 -1.22
N ASP A 767 -11.14 14.96 -1.96
CA ASP A 767 -11.49 14.83 -3.38
C ASP A 767 -10.27 14.36 -4.20
N LEU A 768 -9.07 14.88 -3.92
CA LEU A 768 -7.83 14.41 -4.54
C LEU A 768 -7.53 12.94 -4.24
N ILE A 769 -7.63 12.51 -2.98
CA ILE A 769 -7.41 11.09 -2.63
C ILE A 769 -8.47 10.21 -3.32
N ARG A 770 -9.73 10.67 -3.43
CA ARG A 770 -10.76 9.96 -4.20
C ARG A 770 -10.38 9.83 -5.67
N HIS A 771 -9.89 10.91 -6.27
CA HIS A 771 -9.45 10.93 -7.66
C HIS A 771 -8.27 10.00 -7.91
N ALA A 772 -7.31 9.98 -6.99
CA ALA A 772 -6.14 9.11 -7.07
C ALA A 772 -6.51 7.61 -7.06
N LEU A 773 -7.53 7.22 -6.30
CA LEU A 773 -7.86 5.81 -6.10
C LEU A 773 -8.97 5.25 -7.00
N ALA A 774 -9.91 6.10 -7.43
CA ALA A 774 -11.21 5.63 -7.90
C ALA A 774 -11.69 6.29 -9.20
N PHE A 775 -10.79 6.88 -9.99
CA PHE A 775 -11.14 7.43 -11.29
C PHE A 775 -10.58 6.58 -12.42
N THR A 776 -11.42 6.33 -13.42
CA THR A 776 -11.03 5.60 -14.64
C THR A 776 -10.13 6.47 -15.52
N SER A 777 -9.44 5.86 -16.49
CA SER A 777 -8.65 6.59 -17.51
C SER A 777 -9.48 7.59 -18.34
N LYS A 778 -10.82 7.49 -18.29
CA LYS A 778 -11.76 8.43 -18.91
C LYS A 778 -12.23 9.54 -17.98
N GLY A 779 -11.66 9.64 -16.76
CA GLY A 779 -11.98 10.66 -15.77
C GLY A 779 -13.35 10.49 -15.10
N GLN A 780 -13.94 9.30 -15.15
CA GLN A 780 -15.21 9.00 -14.48
C GLN A 780 -14.97 8.34 -13.12
N PHE A 781 -15.67 8.83 -12.10
CA PHE A 781 -15.66 8.24 -10.76
C PHE A 781 -16.28 6.84 -10.77
N ASP A 782 -15.54 5.87 -10.23
CA ASP A 782 -15.97 4.49 -10.05
C ASP A 782 -16.07 4.17 -8.55
N SER A 783 -17.30 4.17 -8.05
CA SER A 783 -17.57 3.84 -6.64
C SER A 783 -17.29 2.38 -6.30
N LYS A 784 -17.32 1.48 -7.29
CA LYS A 784 -17.00 0.06 -7.15
C LYS A 784 -15.49 -0.07 -6.88
N LEU A 785 -14.68 0.59 -7.70
CA LEU A 785 -13.23 0.63 -7.56
C LEU A 785 -12.79 1.18 -6.20
N LEU A 786 -13.39 2.28 -5.74
CA LEU A 786 -13.08 2.83 -4.41
C LEU A 786 -13.32 1.81 -3.28
N SER A 787 -14.48 1.15 -3.30
CA SER A 787 -14.80 0.10 -2.34
C SER A 787 -13.81 -1.07 -2.41
N ASP A 788 -13.37 -1.47 -3.60
CA ASP A 788 -12.41 -2.57 -3.77
C ASP A 788 -11.03 -2.21 -3.21
N VAL A 789 -10.54 -1.01 -3.51
CA VAL A 789 -9.24 -0.51 -3.04
C VAL A 789 -9.22 -0.35 -1.51
N LEU A 790 -10.33 0.09 -0.90
CA LEU A 790 -10.42 0.28 0.55
C LEU A 790 -10.74 -0.99 1.33
N THR A 791 -11.35 -2.00 0.71
CA THR A 791 -11.58 -3.32 1.32
C THR A 791 -10.33 -4.19 1.28
N PHE A 792 -9.33 -3.83 0.46
CA PHE A 792 -8.18 -4.69 0.22
C PHE A 792 -7.41 -5.01 1.52
N PRO A 793 -7.23 -6.30 1.91
CA PRO A 793 -6.69 -6.67 3.23
C PRO A 793 -5.25 -6.22 3.50
N ASN A 794 -4.44 -6.06 2.45
CA ASN A 794 -3.09 -5.51 2.56
C ASN A 794 -2.92 -4.28 1.65
N PRO A 795 -3.42 -3.13 2.10
CA PRO A 795 -3.45 -1.92 1.29
C PRO A 795 -2.09 -1.51 0.71
N ARG A 796 -0.99 -1.74 1.44
CA ARG A 796 0.39 -1.43 1.04
C ARG A 796 0.83 -2.08 -0.28
N SER A 797 0.17 -3.16 -0.68
CA SER A 797 0.48 -3.85 -1.95
C SER A 797 -0.08 -3.18 -3.20
N ILE A 798 -1.03 -2.25 -3.04
CA ILE A 798 -1.72 -1.58 -4.15
C ILE A 798 -1.60 -0.05 -4.11
N ARG A 799 -1.21 0.53 -2.97
CA ARG A 799 -0.96 1.95 -2.79
C ARG A 799 0.02 2.19 -1.65
N ASP A 800 0.60 3.40 -1.59
CA ASP A 800 1.28 3.89 -0.41
C ASP A 800 0.30 4.58 0.57
N ASP A 801 0.80 4.95 1.75
CA ASP A 801 0.18 5.98 2.57
C ASP A 801 0.02 7.26 1.74
N ILE A 802 -1.12 7.93 1.86
CA ILE A 802 -1.40 9.17 1.13
C ILE A 802 -1.73 10.25 2.13
N THR A 803 -0.91 11.30 2.18
CA THR A 803 -1.13 12.46 3.04
C THR A 803 -1.10 13.73 2.22
N VAL A 804 -2.13 14.56 2.36
CA VAL A 804 -2.31 15.78 1.56
C VAL A 804 -2.67 16.96 2.45
N THR A 805 -1.95 18.07 2.28
CA THR A 805 -2.25 19.38 2.85
C THR A 805 -2.39 20.40 1.73
N ILE A 806 -3.53 21.10 1.68
CA ILE A 806 -3.80 22.18 0.72
C ILE A 806 -4.00 23.48 1.49
N VAL A 807 -3.18 24.49 1.18
CA VAL A 807 -3.17 25.79 1.87
C VAL A 807 -3.71 26.85 0.92
N TYR A 808 -4.80 27.53 1.29
CA TYR A 808 -5.43 28.57 0.47
C TYR A 808 -5.03 29.96 0.93
N PHE A 809 -4.50 30.77 0.01
CA PHE A 809 -3.97 32.09 0.34
C PHE A 809 -5.05 33.17 0.37
N ASP A 810 -4.92 34.12 1.29
CA ASP A 810 -5.76 35.32 1.34
C ASP A 810 -5.25 36.35 0.32
N GLN A 811 -6.03 36.48 -0.75
CA GLN A 811 -5.68 37.33 -1.90
C GLN A 811 -5.75 38.82 -1.55
N ASP A 812 -6.62 39.21 -0.62
CA ASP A 812 -6.76 40.61 -0.21
C ASP A 812 -5.58 40.99 0.70
N TYR A 813 -5.14 40.07 1.55
CA TYR A 813 -3.94 40.27 2.38
C TYR A 813 -2.68 40.42 1.52
N ILE A 814 -2.46 39.49 0.57
CA ILE A 814 -1.29 39.52 -0.32
C ILE A 814 -1.24 40.84 -1.12
N ASP A 815 -2.40 41.33 -1.59
CA ASP A 815 -2.48 42.62 -2.29
C ASP A 815 -2.07 43.81 -1.43
N GLN A 816 -2.53 43.81 -0.18
CA GLN A 816 -2.23 44.89 0.76
C GLN A 816 -0.73 44.96 1.06
N ILE A 817 -0.07 43.80 1.21
CA ILE A 817 1.38 43.74 1.42
C ILE A 817 2.13 44.20 0.17
N ASP A 818 1.81 43.68 -1.01
CA ASP A 818 2.45 44.08 -2.28
C ASP A 818 2.30 45.60 -2.54
N THR A 819 1.12 46.15 -2.24
CA THR A 819 0.88 47.60 -2.35
C THR A 819 1.72 48.41 -1.35
N LYS A 820 1.86 47.93 -0.10
CA LYS A 820 2.70 48.60 0.92
C LYS A 820 4.19 48.55 0.58
N GLU A 821 4.69 47.43 0.07
CA GLU A 821 6.09 47.28 -0.35
C GLU A 821 6.39 48.26 -1.51
N LYS A 822 5.53 48.29 -2.54
CA LYS A 822 5.64 49.24 -3.66
C LYS A 822 5.60 50.72 -3.25
N GLN A 823 4.83 51.06 -2.20
CA GLN A 823 4.76 52.44 -1.69
C GLN A 823 5.95 52.83 -0.81
N THR A 824 6.61 51.87 -0.17
CA THR A 824 7.73 52.12 0.75
C THR A 824 9.11 52.01 0.09
N GLY A 825 9.17 51.59 -1.19
CA GLY A 825 10.42 51.52 -1.96
C GLY A 825 11.37 50.41 -1.50
N LYS A 826 10.83 49.40 -0.79
CA LYS A 826 11.55 48.17 -0.42
C LYS A 826 11.28 47.05 -1.41
#